data_AF-A0A1L9SWV6-F1
#
_entry.id   AF-A0A1L9SWV6-F1
#
_cell.length_a   1.000
_cell.length_b   1.000
_cell.length_c   1.000
_cell.angle_alpha   90.00
_cell.angle_beta   90.00
_cell.angle_gamma   90.00
#
_symmetry.space_group_name_H-M   'P 1'
#
loop_
_entity.id
_entity.type
_entity.pdbx_description
1 polymer ?
#
loop_
_entity_poly.entity_id
_entity_poly.type
_entity_poly.pdbx_seq_one_letter_code
_entity_poly.pdbx_strand_id
1 'polypeptide(L)'
;MLRRFSTTFKKSKGEKTESEPKENGIQVNGKRSKTAPVAKAPSSEADHSAKRGDVVAVFDRFAQVIHASRRPLPSQSGDGTYLEHDTASSGLFQDLRSMGFRDLGTLKDVIKNQASGALVDDKTYLMERIIQLVSGLPSHSKNRVELTNAFLTQLWDSLPHPPLSLMGDVYQYRSADGSNNNPTLPWLGAANTPYARSIPPLTIQPGGLPDPGLVFDSLFARQKFTPHPNKVSSVFFDWASLIIHAIDIFQTDHRNPHMTKTSSYLDLSILYGDNQEDQDTIRTFEDGKIKPDSFCESRLQAFPAACCVLLVMLNRFHNYVVEQLAAINENGRFTKPRDGLPPDAAKKAWAKYDNDLFQTGRLITCGLYINITLYDYLRTIVNLNRTNSTWCLDPRAQMEKDKATPSGLGNQCSIEFNLAYRWHSAISAKDEEWTENIYKELFGKPASEVSMRELLMGLGKYDQYLDKDPSKRTFAHLERQPDGTFRDEDLVNILKNAIEDVAGSFGPRNVPKALRAVEILGIQQARQWNTGSLNEFRKFFGLKPHETFEEINSNPEIADQLRHLYEHPDYVELYPGIVSEEAKEPMVPGVGIAPTYTVSRAVLSDAVALVRGDRFYTIDYNPRNLTNWGYSEVRYDLNINQGCVFYKLALRAFPSFFKPDSIYAHYPMTIPSENRNIMKTLGREHHYSYEAPAFIPPRVNLVAYPNVRAVLENQKDFRVVWGDATAFCFGKGGFDFMLSGDTTLHAKQRQTMDKALYQDEWHKSVKEFYEDITLQLLQERSCKIAGINQVDITRDVGNLAHVHFASNVFSLPLKTKENPRGIFTEHEMYMIMAVIFTCIFFDVDPAKSFPLRHAAHAVSQQLGAIIEANVKSIGGSGLISSLMDGFRRNHNALQEYGVHMVRRLFESGLGASDITWSQIIPTATAMVPNQAQVFTQIIDYYLSEDGKKHLPEINRLAKLDTRDSDDLLLRYCMEAIRLNGIFGSYRESQTHMSVDDYGREVDIKPGDKIFVSFVQANRDPTVFPDPDQVRLDRPMDAYIHYGLGPHTCLGKDASKVALTAMLRVVGSLDNLRRAPGPQGELKKIPRAGGFYTYMREDYGSYFPFPMTFKVHFDGELPAPRNAPPHLEIAPV
;
A
#
# COMPACT_ATOMS: atom_id res chain seq x y z
N MET A 1 -17.04 20.94 53.27
CA MET A 1 -16.59 21.64 54.50
C MET A 1 -15.05 21.71 54.50
N LEU A 2 -14.48 22.73 55.17
CA LEU A 2 -13.19 22.81 55.91
C LEU A 2 -12.22 21.59 55.83
N ARG A 3 -10.88 21.66 55.72
CA ARG A 3 -9.80 22.71 55.62
C ARG A 3 -8.57 22.01 54.96
N ARG A 4 -7.78 22.58 54.04
CA ARG A 4 -6.62 23.51 54.17
C ARG A 4 -5.49 23.14 55.16
N PHE A 5 -4.30 22.82 54.64
CA PHE A 5 -2.89 23.15 55.06
C PHE A 5 -1.91 22.46 54.06
N SER A 6 -0.69 22.87 53.64
CA SER A 6 0.31 23.94 53.94
C SER A 6 1.18 23.75 55.21
N THR A 7 2.53 23.92 55.22
CA THR A 7 3.54 24.44 54.25
C THR A 7 4.94 23.76 54.32
N THR A 8 5.72 23.88 53.24
CA THR A 8 7.19 24.10 53.08
C THR A 8 8.13 24.15 54.31
N PHE A 9 9.35 23.54 54.24
CA PHE A 9 10.67 24.17 54.61
C PHE A 9 11.91 23.39 54.08
N LYS A 10 13.15 23.83 54.40
CA LYS A 10 14.44 23.52 53.69
C LYS A 10 15.57 22.93 54.58
N LYS A 11 16.40 22.06 53.94
CA LYS A 11 17.89 21.88 54.06
C LYS A 11 18.62 21.56 55.40
N SER A 12 19.44 20.49 55.35
CA SER A 12 20.93 20.46 55.55
C SER A 12 21.62 20.19 56.92
N LYS A 13 22.37 19.06 56.98
CA LYS A 13 23.58 18.73 57.80
C LYS A 13 23.42 18.65 59.34
N GLY A 14 24.23 17.87 60.09
CA GLY A 14 25.27 16.89 59.72
C GLY A 14 26.13 16.41 60.92
N GLU A 15 27.19 15.61 60.66
CA GLU A 15 28.31 15.22 61.57
C GLU A 15 28.03 14.16 62.69
N LYS A 16 29.00 13.37 63.21
CA LYS A 16 30.49 13.27 63.12
C LYS A 16 30.92 11.77 63.30
N THR A 17 31.89 11.19 62.56
CA THR A 17 33.34 10.94 62.88
C THR A 17 33.64 10.03 64.09
N GLU A 18 34.86 9.58 64.44
CA GLU A 18 36.29 9.71 64.02
C GLU A 18 36.94 8.31 64.31
N SER A 19 38.16 7.86 63.94
CA SER A 19 39.32 8.16 63.06
C SER A 19 40.16 6.83 63.02
N GLU A 20 41.43 6.58 62.67
CA GLU A 20 42.61 7.09 61.91
C GLU A 20 43.52 5.81 61.71
N PRO A 21 44.85 5.79 61.44
CA PRO A 21 45.80 6.65 60.70
C PRO A 21 46.33 5.83 59.46
N LYS A 22 47.56 5.79 58.89
CA LYS A 22 48.76 6.63 58.58
C LYS A 22 49.58 5.87 57.50
N GLU A 23 50.69 6.31 56.86
CA GLU A 23 51.51 7.53 56.91
C GLU A 23 51.83 8.01 55.46
N ASN A 24 53.09 8.08 55.01
CA ASN A 24 53.53 8.83 53.81
C ASN A 24 54.80 8.26 53.12
N GLY A 25 55.01 8.58 51.82
CA GLY A 25 56.26 8.31 51.07
C GLY A 25 56.29 8.99 49.67
N ILE A 26 57.34 9.73 49.34
CA ILE A 26 57.35 10.78 48.29
C ILE A 26 58.13 10.39 47.01
N GLN A 27 57.41 10.19 45.88
CA GLN A 27 57.82 10.43 44.47
C GLN A 27 59.15 9.77 43.96
N VAL A 28 59.76 10.01 42.76
CA VAL A 28 59.39 10.72 41.50
C VAL A 28 59.97 9.96 40.28
N ASN A 29 59.20 9.69 39.20
CA ASN A 29 59.52 10.03 37.78
C ASN A 29 58.55 9.42 36.74
N GLY A 30 58.38 10.11 35.61
CA GLY A 30 57.27 9.87 34.68
C GLY A 30 57.41 8.75 33.63
N LYS A 31 56.23 8.25 33.21
CA LYS A 31 55.74 8.36 31.82
C LYS A 31 54.21 8.18 31.76
N ARG A 32 53.54 8.95 30.90
CA ARG A 32 52.08 8.84 30.66
C ARG A 32 51.78 7.64 29.77
N SER A 33 50.81 6.81 30.16
CA SER A 33 50.11 5.93 29.21
C SER A 33 48.92 6.66 28.57
N LYS A 34 48.71 6.41 27.28
CA LYS A 34 47.44 6.63 26.58
C LYS A 34 47.06 5.28 25.96
N THR A 35 45.85 4.79 26.21
CA THR A 35 45.26 3.68 25.45
C THR A 35 43.87 4.08 25.00
N ALA A 36 43.64 3.99 23.68
CA ALA A 36 42.33 4.18 23.07
C ALA A 36 41.49 2.88 23.23
N PRO A 37 40.16 2.93 23.12
CA PRO A 37 39.33 1.73 23.11
C PRO A 37 39.68 0.85 21.91
N VAL A 38 39.97 -0.43 22.17
CA VAL A 38 40.29 -1.41 21.13
C VAL A 38 39.00 -1.88 20.45
N ALA A 39 38.98 -1.88 19.12
CA ALA A 39 37.88 -2.43 18.33
C ALA A 39 37.74 -3.94 18.58
N LYS A 40 36.51 -4.41 18.83
CA LYS A 40 36.21 -5.85 18.77
C LYS A 40 36.28 -6.30 17.31
N ALA A 41 37.09 -7.30 17.02
CA ALA A 41 37.04 -8.02 15.75
C ALA A 41 35.69 -8.73 15.58
N PRO A 42 35.17 -8.89 14.35
CA PRO A 42 33.98 -9.69 14.10
C PRO A 42 34.26 -11.16 14.38
N SER A 43 33.42 -11.81 15.17
CA SER A 43 33.47 -13.25 15.43
C SER A 43 33.00 -14.01 14.19
N SER A 44 33.93 -14.56 13.41
CA SER A 44 33.67 -15.23 12.14
C SER A 44 33.23 -16.69 12.29
N GLU A 45 32.14 -16.92 13.03
CA GLU A 45 31.40 -18.19 13.01
C GLU A 45 29.92 -17.89 12.75
N ALA A 46 29.48 -18.12 11.52
CA ALA A 46 28.09 -17.95 11.12
C ALA A 46 27.30 -19.23 11.41
N ASP A 47 26.42 -19.19 12.42
CA ASP A 47 25.37 -20.19 12.62
C ASP A 47 24.40 -20.12 11.42
N HIS A 48 24.65 -20.95 10.41
CA HIS A 48 23.87 -20.99 9.17
C HIS A 48 22.50 -21.70 9.33
N SER A 49 22.01 -21.94 10.55
CA SER A 49 20.69 -22.52 10.81
C SER A 49 19.56 -21.47 10.76
N ALA A 50 19.12 -21.10 9.55
CA ALA A 50 17.94 -20.27 9.35
C ALA A 50 16.70 -20.92 9.99
N LYS A 51 16.03 -20.22 10.90
CA LYS A 51 14.94 -20.75 11.73
C LYS A 51 13.59 -20.47 11.08
N ARG A 52 12.61 -21.33 11.36
CA ARG A 52 11.24 -21.19 10.83
C ARG A 52 10.57 -19.86 11.22
N GLY A 53 10.96 -19.27 12.35
CA GLY A 53 10.52 -17.92 12.76
C GLY A 53 10.99 -16.83 11.80
N ASP A 54 12.21 -16.94 11.26
CA ASP A 54 12.77 -15.96 10.31
C ASP A 54 11.98 -15.96 8.99
N VAL A 55 11.47 -17.13 8.58
CA VAL A 55 10.58 -17.27 7.41
C VAL A 55 9.24 -16.60 7.65
N VAL A 56 8.61 -16.89 8.79
CA VAL A 56 7.33 -16.28 9.19
C VAL A 56 7.47 -14.76 9.24
N ALA A 57 8.51 -14.23 9.88
CA ALA A 57 8.77 -12.79 9.96
C ALA A 57 8.95 -12.10 8.58
N VAL A 58 9.52 -12.78 7.58
CA VAL A 58 9.63 -12.24 6.20
C VAL A 58 8.27 -12.26 5.50
N PHE A 59 7.47 -13.31 5.68
CA PHE A 59 6.11 -13.39 5.13
C PHE A 59 5.18 -12.33 5.75
N ASP A 60 5.22 -12.15 7.07
CA ASP A 60 4.41 -11.15 7.78
C ASP A 60 4.82 -9.73 7.38
N ARG A 61 6.14 -9.46 7.30
CA ARG A 61 6.71 -8.17 6.85
C ARG A 61 6.25 -7.76 5.45
N PHE A 62 6.02 -8.71 4.56
CA PHE A 62 5.60 -8.44 3.18
C PHE A 62 4.23 -9.03 2.87
N ALA A 63 3.36 -9.21 3.87
CA ALA A 63 2.08 -9.91 3.72
C ALA A 63 1.19 -9.30 2.63
N GLN A 64 1.22 -7.97 2.43
CA GLN A 64 0.48 -7.29 1.37
C GLN A 64 0.92 -7.74 -0.04
N VAL A 65 2.19 -8.10 -0.23
CA VAL A 65 2.76 -8.56 -1.51
C VAL A 65 2.72 -10.08 -1.64
N ILE A 66 3.12 -10.79 -0.58
CA ILE A 66 3.38 -12.24 -0.60
C ILE A 66 2.11 -13.07 -0.34
N HIS A 67 1.03 -12.47 0.19
CA HIS A 67 -0.25 -13.07 0.61
C HIS A 67 -0.48 -14.52 0.13
N ALA A 68 0.06 -15.47 0.88
CA ALA A 68 -0.22 -16.87 0.66
C ALA A 68 -1.62 -17.15 1.21
N SER A 69 -2.46 -17.83 0.41
CA SER A 69 -3.78 -18.36 0.81
C SER A 69 -3.59 -19.50 1.82
N ARG A 70 -3.10 -19.16 3.02
CA ARG A 70 -2.36 -20.06 3.92
C ARG A 70 -2.80 -19.94 5.38
N ARG A 71 -3.98 -20.50 5.64
CA ARG A 71 -4.42 -21.24 6.84
C ARG A 71 -5.84 -21.79 6.51
N PRO A 72 -6.31 -22.88 7.14
CA PRO A 72 -7.69 -23.33 6.97
C PRO A 72 -8.66 -22.23 7.43
N LEU A 73 -9.77 -22.03 6.70
CA LEU A 73 -10.74 -20.95 6.93
C LEU A 73 -11.04 -20.75 8.43
N PRO A 74 -10.87 -19.53 8.99
CA PRO A 74 -11.03 -19.32 10.43
C PRO A 74 -12.52 -19.36 10.79
N SER A 75 -12.95 -20.47 11.38
CA SER A 75 -14.34 -20.72 11.82
C SER A 75 -14.74 -19.94 13.08
N GLN A 76 -14.08 -18.81 13.35
CA GLN A 76 -14.04 -18.16 14.67
C GLN A 76 -14.29 -16.66 14.66
N SER A 77 -13.91 -15.93 13.60
CA SER A 77 -13.95 -14.44 13.57
C SER A 77 -14.81 -13.84 12.46
N GLY A 78 -15.01 -14.55 11.33
CA GLY A 78 -15.83 -14.09 10.20
C GLY A 78 -15.21 -12.98 9.32
N ASP A 79 -14.08 -12.40 9.72
CA ASP A 79 -13.36 -11.32 9.03
C ASP A 79 -12.13 -11.79 8.23
N GLY A 80 -11.68 -13.03 8.45
CA GLY A 80 -10.47 -13.60 7.83
C GLY A 80 -9.18 -13.42 8.64
N THR A 81 -9.21 -12.73 9.79
CA THR A 81 -8.05 -12.67 10.69
C THR A 81 -7.93 -13.94 11.55
N TYR A 82 -6.77 -14.12 12.18
CA TYR A 82 -6.58 -15.12 13.21
C TYR A 82 -6.52 -14.41 14.55
N LEU A 83 -7.34 -14.85 15.49
CA LEU A 83 -7.17 -14.49 16.89
C LEU A 83 -5.82 -15.05 17.35
N GLU A 84 -4.85 -14.17 17.57
CA GLU A 84 -3.63 -14.56 18.28
C GLU A 84 -4.02 -14.84 19.73
N HIS A 85 -3.99 -16.11 20.12
CA HIS A 85 -4.01 -16.46 21.53
C HIS A 85 -2.71 -15.97 22.16
N ASP A 86 -2.84 -14.92 22.97
CA ASP A 86 -1.74 -14.27 23.67
C ASP A 86 -1.11 -15.22 24.71
N THR A 87 -0.21 -16.10 24.27
CA THR A 87 0.49 -17.07 25.13
C THR A 87 1.62 -16.39 25.92
N ALA A 88 1.29 -15.28 26.57
CA ALA A 88 2.19 -14.40 27.31
C ALA A 88 1.67 -13.97 28.70
N SER A 89 0.54 -14.51 29.18
CA SER A 89 0.13 -14.34 30.59
C SER A 89 0.79 -15.39 31.49
N SER A 90 1.51 -14.96 32.52
CA SER A 90 2.31 -15.80 33.40
C SER A 90 1.51 -16.79 34.25
N GLY A 91 2.11 -17.98 34.49
CA GLY A 91 1.55 -18.98 35.38
C GLY A 91 1.70 -18.60 36.86
N LEU A 92 0.61 -18.13 37.47
CA LEU A 92 0.40 -18.24 38.92
C LEU A 92 -0.82 -19.14 39.18
N PHE A 93 -0.75 -19.93 40.26
CA PHE A 93 -1.75 -20.94 40.64
C PHE A 93 -1.89 -22.12 39.66
N GLN A 94 -0.86 -22.97 39.64
CA GLN A 94 -1.02 -24.40 39.32
C GLN A 94 -1.74 -25.17 40.46
N ASP A 95 -1.87 -24.54 41.63
CA ASP A 95 -2.68 -25.00 42.78
C ASP A 95 -4.01 -24.26 42.89
N LEU A 96 -5.12 -24.98 42.64
CA LEU A 96 -6.39 -24.91 43.38
C LEU A 96 -7.44 -25.87 42.78
N ARG A 97 -7.13 -27.17 42.76
CA ARG A 97 -8.10 -28.23 42.48
C ARG A 97 -8.90 -28.59 43.74
N SER A 98 -10.13 -28.11 43.85
CA SER A 98 -11.30 -28.85 44.40
C SER A 98 -12.56 -27.96 44.37
N MET A 99 -13.75 -28.58 44.39
CA MET A 99 -15.01 -27.91 44.05
C MET A 99 -15.80 -27.33 45.24
N GLY A 100 -16.53 -26.25 44.98
CA GLY A 100 -17.49 -25.61 45.89
C GLY A 100 -17.22 -24.09 45.99
N PHE A 101 -18.08 -23.17 45.56
CA PHE A 101 -19.45 -23.27 45.00
C PHE A 101 -19.48 -22.65 43.58
N ARG A 102 -20.41 -23.09 42.72
CA ARG A 102 -20.50 -22.66 41.30
C ARG A 102 -20.66 -21.14 41.12
N ASP A 103 -21.32 -20.50 42.07
CA ASP A 103 -21.67 -19.08 42.01
C ASP A 103 -20.45 -18.17 42.23
N LEU A 104 -19.56 -18.55 43.16
CA LEU A 104 -18.31 -17.83 43.44
C LEU A 104 -17.30 -17.93 42.29
N GLY A 105 -17.25 -19.07 41.59
CA GLY A 105 -16.43 -19.23 40.39
C GLY A 105 -16.88 -18.28 39.29
N THR A 106 -18.18 -18.25 39.00
CA THR A 106 -18.77 -17.36 37.99
C THR A 106 -18.53 -15.88 38.31
N LEU A 107 -18.69 -15.46 39.57
CA LEU A 107 -18.41 -14.09 39.99
C LEU A 107 -16.92 -13.71 39.82
N LYS A 108 -16.00 -14.66 40.09
CA LYS A 108 -14.56 -14.48 39.88
C LYS A 108 -14.20 -14.40 38.39
N ASP A 109 -14.82 -15.21 37.54
CA ASP A 109 -14.64 -15.16 36.08
C ASP A 109 -15.08 -13.80 35.51
N VAL A 110 -16.23 -13.28 35.95
CA VAL A 110 -16.73 -11.94 35.56
C VAL A 110 -15.75 -10.84 35.95
N ILE A 111 -15.36 -10.78 37.22
CA ILE A 111 -14.43 -9.74 37.71
C ILE A 111 -13.08 -9.84 37.00
N LYS A 112 -12.58 -11.06 36.73
CA LYS A 112 -11.34 -11.26 35.99
C LYS A 112 -11.45 -10.71 34.56
N ASN A 113 -12.47 -11.10 33.81
CA ASN A 113 -12.63 -10.70 32.41
C ASN A 113 -12.89 -9.18 32.28
N GLN A 114 -13.69 -8.61 33.19
CA GLN A 114 -13.93 -7.16 33.24
C GLN A 114 -12.65 -6.38 33.57
N ALA A 115 -11.79 -6.89 34.46
CA ALA A 115 -10.52 -6.25 34.81
C ALA A 115 -9.37 -6.51 33.83
N SER A 116 -9.52 -7.48 32.90
CA SER A 116 -8.47 -7.83 31.92
C SER A 116 -8.80 -7.41 30.48
N GLY A 117 -9.98 -6.84 30.21
CA GLY A 117 -10.43 -6.45 28.87
C GLY A 117 -10.56 -7.58 27.84
N ALA A 118 -10.40 -8.84 28.27
CA ALA A 118 -10.22 -9.98 27.38
C ALA A 118 -11.55 -10.42 26.73
N LEU A 119 -11.46 -10.92 25.49
CA LEU A 119 -12.60 -11.49 24.79
C LEU A 119 -13.17 -12.71 25.56
N VAL A 120 -14.49 -12.76 25.69
CA VAL A 120 -15.20 -13.83 26.39
C VAL A 120 -15.58 -14.92 25.39
N ASP A 121 -15.11 -16.15 25.63
CA ASP A 121 -15.53 -17.34 24.90
C ASP A 121 -16.98 -17.71 25.30
N ASP A 122 -17.91 -17.58 24.36
CA ASP A 122 -19.34 -17.81 24.55
C ASP A 122 -19.66 -19.27 24.89
N LYS A 123 -18.83 -20.22 24.41
CA LYS A 123 -18.94 -21.66 24.72
C LYS A 123 -18.69 -21.98 26.20
N THR A 124 -18.18 -21.03 26.98
CA THR A 124 -18.09 -21.15 28.44
C THR A 124 -19.42 -20.84 29.17
N TYR A 125 -20.46 -20.44 28.43
CA TYR A 125 -21.79 -20.08 28.94
C TYR A 125 -21.75 -19.09 30.11
N LEU A 126 -20.82 -18.12 30.07
CA LEU A 126 -20.59 -17.21 31.19
C LEU A 126 -21.81 -16.31 31.45
N MET A 127 -22.47 -15.84 30.39
CA MET A 127 -23.69 -15.03 30.48
C MET A 127 -24.84 -15.82 31.13
N GLU A 128 -25.05 -17.06 30.70
CA GLU A 128 -26.10 -17.95 31.20
C GLU A 128 -25.84 -18.32 32.67
N ARG A 129 -24.57 -18.51 33.06
CA ARG A 129 -24.18 -18.71 34.47
C ARG A 129 -24.50 -17.47 35.33
N ILE A 130 -24.28 -16.25 34.82
CA ILE A 130 -24.69 -15.01 35.52
C ILE A 130 -26.21 -14.95 35.66
N ILE A 131 -26.96 -15.23 34.58
CA ILE A 131 -28.43 -15.22 34.59
C ILE A 131 -28.98 -16.25 35.58
N GLN A 132 -28.42 -17.47 35.63
CA GLN A 132 -28.78 -18.49 36.62
C GLN A 132 -28.56 -17.97 38.05
N LEU A 133 -27.37 -17.43 38.35
CA LEU A 133 -27.00 -16.87 39.66
C LEU A 133 -27.95 -15.74 40.08
N VAL A 134 -28.23 -14.77 39.19
CA VAL A 134 -29.15 -13.65 39.46
C VAL A 134 -30.59 -14.14 39.64
N SER A 135 -31.03 -15.17 38.90
CA SER A 135 -32.38 -15.73 39.00
C SER A 135 -32.63 -16.47 40.33
N GLY A 136 -31.61 -17.14 40.88
CA GLY A 136 -31.69 -17.89 42.14
C GLY A 136 -31.72 -17.03 43.40
N LEU A 137 -31.39 -15.73 43.32
CA LEU A 137 -31.38 -14.85 44.48
C LEU A 137 -32.79 -14.33 44.84
N PRO A 138 -33.14 -14.18 46.14
CA PRO A 138 -34.42 -13.62 46.57
C PRO A 138 -34.71 -12.23 46.00
N SER A 139 -35.99 -11.94 45.73
CA SER A 139 -36.47 -10.67 45.16
C SER A 139 -36.07 -9.41 45.93
N HIS A 140 -35.85 -9.52 47.24
CA HIS A 140 -35.47 -8.41 48.12
C HIS A 140 -33.96 -8.34 48.41
N SER A 141 -33.12 -9.13 47.72
CA SER A 141 -31.67 -9.15 47.89
C SER A 141 -30.99 -7.94 47.24
N LYS A 142 -30.19 -7.19 48.00
CA LYS A 142 -29.37 -6.07 47.45
C LYS A 142 -28.41 -6.56 46.38
N ASN A 143 -27.70 -7.66 46.63
CA ASN A 143 -26.76 -8.25 45.69
C ASN A 143 -27.44 -8.64 44.36
N ARG A 144 -28.72 -9.04 44.39
CA ARG A 144 -29.49 -9.28 43.16
C ARG A 144 -29.68 -8.00 42.36
N VAL A 145 -30.02 -6.89 43.01
CA VAL A 145 -30.18 -5.58 42.36
C VAL A 145 -28.84 -5.08 41.81
N GLU A 146 -27.77 -5.18 42.59
CA GLU A 146 -26.43 -4.75 42.18
C GLU A 146 -25.91 -5.56 40.98
N LEU A 147 -26.04 -6.89 41.00
CA LEU A 147 -25.67 -7.75 39.87
C LEU A 147 -26.58 -7.55 38.65
N THR A 148 -27.89 -7.31 38.85
CA THR A 148 -28.81 -6.97 37.75
C THR A 148 -28.41 -5.65 37.10
N ASN A 149 -28.09 -4.63 37.89
CA ASN A 149 -27.67 -3.32 37.39
C ASN A 149 -26.33 -3.40 36.65
N ALA A 150 -25.34 -4.12 37.20
CA ALA A 150 -24.06 -4.33 36.52
C ALA A 150 -24.22 -5.09 35.18
N PHE A 151 -25.10 -6.11 35.14
CA PHE A 151 -25.42 -6.84 33.92
C PHE A 151 -26.20 -5.97 32.91
N LEU A 152 -27.12 -5.12 33.37
CA LEU A 152 -27.81 -4.14 32.51
C LEU A 152 -26.85 -3.11 31.93
N THR A 153 -25.89 -2.60 32.71
CA THR A 153 -24.81 -1.73 32.20
C THR A 153 -23.97 -2.47 31.16
N GLN A 154 -23.54 -3.70 31.44
CA GLN A 154 -22.76 -4.51 30.49
C GLN A 154 -23.52 -4.75 29.16
N LEU A 155 -24.82 -5.02 29.21
CA LEU A 155 -25.66 -5.19 28.01
C LEU A 155 -25.91 -3.87 27.27
N TRP A 156 -26.05 -2.76 27.99
CA TRP A 156 -26.19 -1.42 27.42
C TRP A 156 -24.92 -0.97 26.70
N ASP A 157 -23.76 -1.09 27.35
CA ASP A 157 -22.43 -0.74 26.82
C ASP A 157 -21.93 -1.74 25.74
N SER A 158 -22.67 -2.83 25.50
CA SER A 158 -22.43 -3.75 24.39
C SER A 158 -22.94 -3.22 23.05
N LEU A 159 -23.78 -2.18 23.02
CA LEU A 159 -24.29 -1.54 21.81
C LEU A 159 -23.99 -0.03 21.79
N PRO A 160 -23.74 0.57 20.61
CA PRO A 160 -23.48 2.00 20.50
C PRO A 160 -24.76 2.81 20.72
N HIS A 161 -24.76 3.66 21.75
CA HIS A 161 -25.86 4.54 22.10
C HIS A 161 -25.40 6.01 22.09
N PRO A 162 -25.76 6.81 21.07
CA PRO A 162 -26.52 6.47 19.86
C PRO A 162 -25.68 5.69 18.81
N PRO A 163 -26.33 5.02 17.83
CA PRO A 163 -25.63 4.40 16.71
C PRO A 163 -25.08 5.46 15.75
N LEU A 164 -23.80 5.28 15.35
CA LEU A 164 -23.08 6.23 14.49
C LEU A 164 -22.92 5.78 13.04
N SER A 165 -23.24 4.53 12.69
CA SER A 165 -23.37 4.08 11.30
C SER A 165 -24.81 3.59 11.06
N LEU A 166 -25.39 3.97 9.93
CA LEU A 166 -26.79 3.72 9.55
C LEU A 166 -26.87 3.22 8.11
N MET A 167 -27.86 2.36 7.84
CA MET A 167 -28.11 1.82 6.50
C MET A 167 -29.04 2.73 5.69
N GLY A 168 -28.70 2.94 4.42
CA GLY A 168 -29.50 3.69 3.45
C GLY A 168 -28.64 4.60 2.57
N ASP A 169 -29.11 4.89 1.36
CA ASP A 169 -28.38 5.60 0.30
C ASP A 169 -27.79 6.96 0.78
N VAL A 170 -28.53 7.68 1.63
CA VAL A 170 -28.12 8.97 2.23
C VAL A 170 -26.89 8.85 3.14
N TYR A 171 -26.67 7.69 3.76
CA TYR A 171 -25.57 7.46 4.69
C TYR A 171 -24.41 6.66 4.09
N GLN A 172 -24.60 6.05 2.91
CA GLN A 172 -23.61 5.21 2.20
C GLN A 172 -22.41 6.03 1.67
N TYR A 173 -22.61 7.32 1.38
CA TYR A 173 -21.67 8.18 0.69
C TYR A 173 -21.55 9.55 1.36
N ARG A 174 -20.46 10.28 1.09
CA ARG A 174 -20.33 11.68 1.53
C ARG A 174 -21.27 12.57 0.73
N SER A 175 -22.18 13.27 1.41
CA SER A 175 -22.99 14.36 0.82
C SER A 175 -22.11 15.39 0.12
N ALA A 176 -22.64 16.09 -0.89
CA ALA A 176 -21.89 17.11 -1.61
C ALA A 176 -21.50 18.30 -0.71
N ASP A 177 -22.36 18.64 0.27
CA ASP A 177 -22.18 19.69 1.26
C ASP A 177 -21.52 19.23 2.57
N GLY A 178 -21.06 17.98 2.67
CA GLY A 178 -20.52 17.38 3.90
C GLY A 178 -21.55 17.06 4.99
N SER A 179 -22.85 17.31 4.76
CA SER A 179 -23.92 16.97 5.71
C SER A 179 -24.04 15.46 5.94
N ASN A 180 -24.79 15.07 6.98
CA ASN A 180 -25.06 13.66 7.36
C ASN A 180 -23.81 12.84 7.76
N ASN A 181 -22.64 13.47 7.92
CA ASN A 181 -21.42 12.80 8.42
C ASN A 181 -21.62 12.30 9.85
N ASN A 182 -22.11 13.15 10.75
CA ASN A 182 -22.69 12.74 12.04
C ASN A 182 -24.22 12.52 11.87
N PRO A 183 -24.75 11.28 12.01
CA PRO A 183 -26.17 11.02 11.83
C PRO A 183 -27.09 11.65 12.89
N THR A 184 -26.54 12.02 14.05
CA THR A 184 -27.29 12.62 15.18
C THR A 184 -27.38 14.15 15.09
N LEU A 185 -26.42 14.77 14.39
CA LEU A 185 -26.38 16.21 14.09
C LEU A 185 -26.05 16.41 12.60
N PRO A 186 -27.01 16.19 11.67
CA PRO A 186 -26.73 16.15 10.23
C PRO A 186 -26.12 17.42 9.62
N TRP A 187 -26.25 18.57 10.29
CA TRP A 187 -25.69 19.87 9.88
C TRP A 187 -24.25 20.09 10.37
N LEU A 188 -23.74 19.26 11.28
CA LEU A 188 -22.42 19.45 11.88
C LEU A 188 -21.31 19.24 10.85
N GLY A 189 -20.50 20.26 10.63
CA GLY A 189 -19.43 20.29 9.63
C GLY A 189 -19.90 20.46 8.19
N ALA A 190 -21.19 20.74 7.96
CA ALA A 190 -21.71 20.99 6.62
C ALA A 190 -21.32 22.39 6.10
N ALA A 191 -21.24 22.53 4.78
CA ALA A 191 -21.07 23.80 4.10
C ALA A 191 -22.18 24.81 4.44
N ASN A 192 -21.88 26.11 4.36
CA ASN A 192 -22.83 27.21 4.66
C ASN A 192 -23.34 27.20 6.11
N THR A 193 -22.44 26.90 7.07
CA THR A 193 -22.72 26.92 8.53
C THR A 193 -21.84 27.95 9.27
N PRO A 194 -22.17 28.36 10.51
CA PRO A 194 -21.33 29.30 11.27
C PRO A 194 -20.01 28.68 11.73
N TYR A 195 -18.93 29.47 11.80
CA TYR A 195 -17.69 29.04 12.45
C TYR A 195 -17.90 28.72 13.94
N ALA A 196 -17.22 27.69 14.44
CA ALA A 196 -17.12 27.42 15.87
C ALA A 196 -16.21 28.46 16.57
N ARG A 197 -16.26 28.46 17.91
CA ARG A 197 -15.37 29.22 18.78
C ARG A 197 -14.81 28.30 19.85
N SER A 198 -13.49 28.20 19.93
CA SER A 198 -12.78 27.38 20.91
C SER A 198 -12.56 28.09 22.24
N ILE A 199 -12.36 29.43 22.25
CA ILE A 199 -12.10 30.21 23.47
C ILE A 199 -13.07 31.39 23.67
N PRO A 200 -13.55 31.63 24.90
CA PRO A 200 -14.21 32.88 25.24
C PRO A 200 -13.16 34.00 25.36
N PRO A 201 -13.38 35.19 24.77
CA PRO A 201 -12.56 36.37 25.06
C PRO A 201 -12.99 36.94 26.42
N LEU A 202 -12.09 36.86 27.42
CA LEU A 202 -12.35 37.28 28.80
C LEU A 202 -11.43 38.44 29.25
N THR A 203 -10.24 38.55 28.66
CA THR A 203 -9.30 39.66 28.90
C THR A 203 -9.88 40.98 28.38
N ILE A 204 -9.96 41.99 29.24
CA ILE A 204 -10.31 43.36 28.84
C ILE A 204 -9.14 43.94 28.04
N GLN A 205 -9.38 44.21 26.75
CA GLN A 205 -8.37 44.76 25.84
C GLN A 205 -8.33 46.30 25.88
N PRO A 206 -7.17 46.93 25.54
CA PRO A 206 -7.10 48.37 25.34
C PRO A 206 -8.07 48.87 24.27
N GLY A 207 -8.71 50.02 24.50
CA GLY A 207 -9.68 50.61 23.57
C GLY A 207 -9.09 51.10 22.24
N GLY A 208 -7.76 51.20 22.14
CA GLY A 208 -7.03 51.46 20.90
C GLY A 208 -5.97 50.37 20.68
N LEU A 209 -6.27 49.41 19.82
CA LEU A 209 -5.31 48.39 19.37
C LEU A 209 -4.35 48.99 18.32
N PRO A 210 -3.09 48.50 18.21
CA PRO A 210 -2.11 49.03 17.26
C PRO A 210 -2.56 48.90 15.80
N ASP A 211 -2.04 49.74 14.91
CA ASP A 211 -2.36 49.68 13.49
C ASP A 211 -1.89 48.35 12.85
N PRO A 212 -2.73 47.61 12.11
CA PRO A 212 -2.35 46.35 11.48
C PRO A 212 -1.18 46.46 10.47
N GLY A 213 -1.04 47.60 9.80
CA GLY A 213 0.08 47.85 8.89
C GLY A 213 1.39 48.03 9.65
N LEU A 214 1.37 48.81 10.74
CA LEU A 214 2.52 48.96 11.63
C LEU A 214 2.94 47.64 12.32
N VAL A 215 1.96 46.80 12.69
CA VAL A 215 2.22 45.43 13.19
C VAL A 215 2.90 44.58 12.11
N PHE A 216 2.43 44.62 10.86
CA PHE A 216 3.08 43.89 9.77
C PHE A 216 4.52 44.39 9.54
N ASP A 217 4.72 45.69 9.40
CA ASP A 217 6.01 46.28 9.00
C ASP A 217 7.11 46.10 10.07
N SER A 218 6.75 46.01 11.35
CA SER A 218 7.70 45.84 12.46
C SER A 218 7.95 44.38 12.87
N LEU A 219 6.92 43.52 12.82
CA LEU A 219 6.97 42.16 13.36
C LEU A 219 6.89 41.06 12.28
N PHE A 220 6.17 41.25 11.17
CA PHE A 220 5.92 40.18 10.19
C PHE A 220 6.86 40.25 8.97
N ALA A 221 7.10 41.47 8.44
CA ALA A 221 7.67 41.70 7.12
C ALA A 221 9.06 41.07 6.92
N ARG A 222 9.21 40.26 5.86
CA ARG A 222 10.45 39.59 5.46
C ARG A 222 11.61 40.57 5.30
N GLN A 223 12.60 40.49 6.20
CA GLN A 223 13.83 41.28 6.10
C GLN A 223 14.92 40.56 5.29
N LYS A 224 15.01 39.23 5.46
CA LYS A 224 15.93 38.34 4.73
C LYS A 224 15.28 36.96 4.64
N PHE A 225 15.38 36.30 3.49
CA PHE A 225 14.91 34.92 3.37
C PHE A 225 15.73 33.98 4.26
N THR A 226 15.05 33.28 5.17
CA THR A 226 15.63 32.27 6.05
C THR A 226 15.12 30.90 5.62
N PRO A 227 15.95 30.07 4.94
CA PRO A 227 15.51 28.77 4.44
C PRO A 227 15.26 27.79 5.58
N HIS A 228 14.19 27.02 5.47
CA HIS A 228 13.74 26.07 6.48
C HIS A 228 14.89 25.18 7.00
N PRO A 229 15.10 25.05 8.33
CA PRO A 229 16.30 24.42 8.87
C PRO A 229 16.43 22.94 8.46
N ASN A 230 15.34 22.17 8.54
CA ASN A 230 15.29 20.76 8.10
C ASN A 230 15.19 20.56 6.56
N LYS A 231 15.30 21.61 5.75
CA LYS A 231 15.20 21.58 4.27
C LYS A 231 13.92 20.90 3.73
N VAL A 232 12.79 21.28 4.32
CA VAL A 232 11.44 20.97 3.86
C VAL A 232 11.21 21.66 2.51
N SER A 233 10.57 20.94 1.57
CA SER A 233 10.27 21.46 0.22
C SER A 233 9.04 22.37 0.24
N SER A 234 8.89 23.28 -0.74
CA SER A 234 7.64 24.02 -0.94
C SER A 234 6.42 23.09 -1.05
N VAL A 235 6.57 21.89 -1.62
CA VAL A 235 5.49 20.89 -1.80
C VAL A 235 4.82 20.48 -0.49
N PHE A 236 5.51 20.57 0.65
CA PHE A 236 4.88 20.40 1.95
C PHE A 236 3.84 21.50 2.23
N PHE A 237 4.15 22.75 1.88
CA PHE A 237 3.29 23.92 2.07
C PHE A 237 2.26 24.09 0.94
N ASP A 238 2.53 23.59 -0.28
CA ASP A 238 1.50 23.36 -1.30
C ASP A 238 0.44 22.37 -0.80
N TRP A 239 0.87 21.21 -0.26
CA TRP A 239 -0.05 20.22 0.34
C TRP A 239 -0.78 20.77 1.57
N ALA A 240 -0.10 21.58 2.40
CA ALA A 240 -0.75 22.32 3.47
C ALA A 240 -1.84 23.26 2.92
N SER A 241 -1.56 24.01 1.85
CA SER A 241 -2.55 24.91 1.23
C SER A 241 -3.77 24.14 0.72
N LEU A 242 -3.59 22.95 0.15
CA LEU A 242 -4.73 22.08 -0.21
C LEU A 242 -5.55 21.64 1.02
N ILE A 243 -4.89 21.22 2.11
CA ILE A 243 -5.57 20.88 3.37
C ILE A 243 -6.36 22.07 3.92
N ILE A 244 -5.73 23.23 3.97
CA ILE A 244 -6.25 24.44 4.61
C ILE A 244 -7.42 25.03 3.81
N HIS A 245 -7.37 24.97 2.47
CA HIS A 245 -8.50 25.36 1.62
C HIS A 245 -9.62 24.31 1.59
N ALA A 246 -9.33 23.02 1.79
CA ALA A 246 -10.36 21.99 1.82
C ALA A 246 -11.24 22.03 3.09
N ILE A 247 -10.68 22.41 4.25
CA ILE A 247 -11.36 22.43 5.56
C ILE A 247 -11.76 23.87 5.99
N ASP A 248 -12.18 24.69 5.04
CA ASP A 248 -12.67 26.05 5.24
C ASP A 248 -11.88 27.02 6.14
N ILE A 249 -10.56 26.99 6.11
CA ILE A 249 -9.79 28.01 6.81
C ILE A 249 -9.79 29.35 6.04
N PHE A 250 -10.25 29.38 4.78
CA PHE A 250 -10.25 30.60 3.97
C PHE A 250 -11.49 30.88 3.09
N GLN A 251 -12.61 30.15 3.16
CA GLN A 251 -13.82 30.44 2.35
C GLN A 251 -14.95 31.13 3.13
N THR A 252 -14.58 31.91 4.15
CA THR A 252 -15.46 32.85 4.86
C THR A 252 -16.33 33.68 3.91
N ASP A 253 -17.64 33.76 4.16
CA ASP A 253 -18.53 34.55 3.29
C ASP A 253 -18.28 36.06 3.40
N HIS A 254 -17.92 36.70 2.29
CA HIS A 254 -17.73 38.15 2.19
C HIS A 254 -19.00 38.98 2.51
N ARG A 255 -20.21 38.38 2.49
CA ARG A 255 -21.46 39.04 2.91
C ARG A 255 -21.80 38.82 4.39
N ASN A 256 -21.34 37.72 4.99
CA ASN A 256 -21.52 37.41 6.40
C ASN A 256 -20.25 36.73 6.95
N PRO A 257 -19.30 37.48 7.54
CA PRO A 257 -17.98 36.95 7.90
C PRO A 257 -18.02 35.91 9.02
N HIS A 258 -19.18 35.59 9.60
CA HIS A 258 -19.33 34.52 10.59
C HIS A 258 -19.64 33.15 9.95
N MET A 259 -19.87 33.09 8.64
CA MET A 259 -20.26 31.88 7.91
C MET A 259 -19.09 31.28 7.13
N THR A 260 -19.01 29.95 7.22
CA THR A 260 -18.15 29.03 6.49
C THR A 260 -18.88 28.58 5.20
N LYS A 261 -18.22 28.47 4.05
CA LYS A 261 -18.80 28.00 2.77
C LYS A 261 -18.39 26.59 2.33
N THR A 262 -17.26 26.03 2.76
CA THR A 262 -16.89 24.63 2.49
C THR A 262 -17.30 23.72 3.64
N SER A 263 -17.19 22.40 3.49
CA SER A 263 -17.35 21.50 4.63
C SER A 263 -16.18 21.65 5.63
N SER A 264 -16.42 21.31 6.90
CA SER A 264 -15.37 21.21 7.94
C SER A 264 -14.69 19.83 7.96
N TYR A 265 -14.71 19.11 6.83
CA TYR A 265 -14.19 17.75 6.68
C TYR A 265 -13.07 17.69 5.64
N LEU A 266 -12.18 16.70 5.80
CA LEU A 266 -11.10 16.41 4.85
C LEU A 266 -11.65 15.65 3.61
N ASP A 267 -12.62 16.22 2.88
CA ASP A 267 -13.42 15.51 1.84
C ASP A 267 -13.10 15.88 0.37
N LEU A 268 -12.03 16.65 0.16
CA LEU A 268 -11.58 17.19 -1.14
C LEU A 268 -12.63 18.06 -1.86
N SER A 269 -13.46 18.80 -1.12
CA SER A 269 -14.22 20.00 -1.56
C SER A 269 -13.58 20.80 -2.70
N ILE A 270 -12.32 21.22 -2.56
CA ILE A 270 -11.56 21.98 -3.59
C ILE A 270 -11.49 21.29 -4.97
N LEU A 271 -11.58 19.96 -5.02
CA LEU A 271 -11.67 19.16 -6.24
C LEU A 271 -13.14 18.90 -6.63
N TYR A 272 -14.00 18.54 -5.67
CA TYR A 272 -15.33 17.96 -5.89
C TYR A 272 -16.54 18.92 -5.73
N GLY A 273 -16.32 20.16 -5.32
CA GLY A 273 -17.37 21.14 -4.99
C GLY A 273 -17.84 21.11 -3.53
N ASP A 274 -18.45 22.22 -3.09
CA ASP A 274 -18.96 22.44 -1.73
C ASP A 274 -20.46 22.16 -1.57
N ASN A 275 -21.14 21.83 -2.67
CA ASN A 275 -22.56 21.57 -2.76
C ASN A 275 -22.86 20.82 -4.08
N GLN A 276 -24.13 20.48 -4.31
CA GLN A 276 -24.49 19.68 -5.48
C GLN A 276 -24.32 20.42 -6.82
N GLU A 277 -24.55 21.74 -6.89
CA GLU A 277 -24.37 22.51 -8.12
C GLU A 277 -22.89 22.50 -8.55
N ASP A 278 -21.99 22.82 -7.61
CA ASP A 278 -20.55 22.76 -7.82
C ASP A 278 -20.08 21.35 -8.23
N GLN A 279 -20.56 20.32 -7.55
CA GLN A 279 -20.25 18.92 -7.86
C GLN A 279 -20.74 18.49 -9.25
N ASP A 280 -21.89 19.00 -9.68
CA ASP A 280 -22.43 18.75 -11.00
C ASP A 280 -21.65 19.53 -12.09
N THR A 281 -20.95 20.62 -11.75
CA THR A 281 -20.06 21.31 -12.71
C THR A 281 -18.79 20.53 -13.05
N ILE A 282 -18.26 19.71 -12.14
CA ILE A 282 -16.97 19.00 -12.32
C ILE A 282 -17.13 17.58 -12.89
N ARG A 283 -18.33 16.99 -12.77
CA ARG A 283 -18.65 15.65 -13.31
C ARG A 283 -18.76 15.66 -14.84
N THR A 284 -18.52 14.49 -15.43
CA THR A 284 -18.88 14.18 -16.83
C THR A 284 -20.27 13.56 -16.96
N PHE A 285 -20.76 12.92 -15.90
CA PHE A 285 -21.91 12.01 -15.89
C PHE A 285 -21.73 10.76 -16.77
N GLU A 286 -20.49 10.40 -17.09
CA GLU A 286 -20.11 9.19 -17.83
C GLU A 286 -19.09 8.35 -17.04
N ASP A 287 -19.42 7.07 -16.80
CA ASP A 287 -18.57 6.09 -16.09
C ASP A 287 -18.00 6.58 -14.73
N GLY A 288 -18.69 7.50 -14.04
CA GLY A 288 -18.31 8.05 -12.74
C GLY A 288 -17.18 9.09 -12.77
N LYS A 289 -16.80 9.55 -13.97
CA LYS A 289 -15.61 10.38 -14.20
C LYS A 289 -15.85 11.87 -13.91
N ILE A 290 -14.76 12.57 -13.61
CA ILE A 290 -14.68 14.03 -13.57
C ILE A 290 -13.90 14.56 -14.76
N LYS A 291 -14.17 15.82 -15.14
CA LYS A 291 -13.54 16.49 -16.28
C LYS A 291 -12.01 16.45 -16.17
N PRO A 292 -11.28 16.16 -17.26
CA PRO A 292 -9.82 15.95 -17.21
C PRO A 292 -9.09 17.20 -16.71
N ASP A 293 -8.06 16.98 -15.90
CA ASP A 293 -7.14 18.01 -15.37
C ASP A 293 -7.87 19.28 -14.90
N SER A 294 -8.95 19.08 -14.13
CA SER A 294 -9.87 20.14 -13.69
C SER A 294 -10.19 20.03 -12.19
N PHE A 295 -10.51 21.15 -11.56
CA PHE A 295 -10.90 21.22 -10.14
C PHE A 295 -11.88 22.38 -9.90
N CYS A 296 -12.70 22.28 -8.86
CA CYS A 296 -13.84 23.16 -8.66
C CYS A 296 -13.45 24.57 -8.18
N GLU A 297 -12.52 24.65 -7.23
CA GLU A 297 -12.05 25.91 -6.61
C GLU A 297 -11.43 26.87 -7.65
N SER A 298 -11.98 28.09 -7.78
CA SER A 298 -11.49 29.11 -8.72
C SER A 298 -10.24 29.82 -8.21
N ARG A 299 -10.10 29.99 -6.89
CA ARG A 299 -9.08 30.86 -6.26
C ARG A 299 -7.68 30.26 -6.33
N LEU A 300 -7.56 28.93 -6.35
CA LEU A 300 -6.27 28.23 -6.46
C LEU A 300 -5.59 28.43 -7.84
N GLN A 301 -6.30 28.96 -8.85
CA GLN A 301 -5.67 29.37 -10.13
C GLN A 301 -4.65 30.51 -9.95
N ALA A 302 -4.75 31.28 -8.85
CA ALA A 302 -3.81 32.37 -8.49
C ALA A 302 -2.72 31.95 -7.48
N PHE A 303 -2.69 30.68 -7.04
CA PHE A 303 -1.70 30.15 -6.10
C PHE A 303 -0.41 29.71 -6.81
N PRO A 304 0.65 29.31 -6.09
CA PRO A 304 1.81 28.65 -6.69
C PRO A 304 1.38 27.46 -7.55
N ALA A 305 1.95 27.33 -8.75
CA ALA A 305 1.49 26.39 -9.77
C ALA A 305 1.51 24.91 -9.30
N ALA A 306 2.36 24.56 -8.34
CA ALA A 306 2.43 23.23 -7.75
C ALA A 306 1.13 22.81 -7.04
N CYS A 307 0.41 23.73 -6.38
CA CYS A 307 -0.94 23.48 -5.85
C CYS A 307 -1.91 22.97 -6.93
N CYS A 308 -1.87 23.58 -8.13
CA CYS A 308 -2.69 23.17 -9.26
C CYS A 308 -2.27 21.79 -9.80
N VAL A 309 -0.97 21.52 -9.91
CA VAL A 309 -0.46 20.20 -10.34
C VAL A 309 -0.89 19.09 -9.38
N LEU A 310 -0.84 19.32 -8.06
CA LEU A 310 -1.30 18.35 -7.06
C LEU A 310 -2.80 18.02 -7.19
N LEU A 311 -3.64 19.01 -7.53
CA LEU A 311 -5.06 18.79 -7.83
C LEU A 311 -5.27 18.02 -9.14
N VAL A 312 -4.47 18.30 -10.18
CA VAL A 312 -4.47 17.52 -11.42
C VAL A 312 -4.07 16.06 -11.16
N MET A 313 -3.10 15.81 -10.27
CA MET A 313 -2.72 14.45 -9.86
C MET A 313 -3.87 13.70 -9.17
N LEU A 314 -4.62 14.38 -8.28
CA LEU A 314 -5.80 13.80 -7.62
C LEU A 314 -6.96 13.58 -8.59
N ASN A 315 -7.16 14.48 -9.57
CA ASN A 315 -8.14 14.32 -10.64
C ASN A 315 -7.88 13.06 -11.48
N ARG A 316 -6.63 12.92 -11.97
CA ARG A 316 -6.19 11.75 -12.73
C ARG A 316 -6.31 10.46 -11.91
N PHE A 317 -6.02 10.51 -10.61
CA PHE A 317 -6.21 9.36 -9.71
C PHE A 317 -7.68 8.94 -9.56
N HIS A 318 -8.62 9.89 -9.38
CA HIS A 318 -10.06 9.59 -9.34
C HIS A 318 -10.51 8.89 -10.63
N ASN A 319 -10.12 9.44 -11.78
CA ASN A 319 -10.50 8.89 -13.08
C ASN A 319 -9.92 7.49 -13.33
N TYR A 320 -8.66 7.24 -12.93
CA TYR A 320 -8.07 5.89 -12.92
C TYR A 320 -8.83 4.92 -12.00
N VAL A 321 -9.23 5.38 -10.80
CA VAL A 321 -9.96 4.57 -9.82
C VAL A 321 -11.32 4.13 -10.35
N VAL A 322 -12.14 5.04 -10.91
CA VAL A 322 -13.48 4.66 -11.40
C VAL A 322 -13.41 3.71 -12.61
N GLU A 323 -12.40 3.84 -13.47
CA GLU A 323 -12.12 2.85 -14.53
C GLU A 323 -11.79 1.47 -13.97
N GLN A 324 -10.96 1.39 -12.92
CA GLN A 324 -10.63 0.10 -12.30
C GLN A 324 -11.84 -0.48 -11.55
N LEU A 325 -12.66 0.35 -10.89
CA LEU A 325 -13.91 -0.09 -10.24
C LEU A 325 -14.90 -0.67 -11.25
N ALA A 326 -15.11 0.00 -12.39
CA ALA A 326 -15.98 -0.48 -13.46
C ALA A 326 -15.45 -1.78 -14.10
N ALA A 327 -14.13 -1.89 -14.30
CA ALA A 327 -13.49 -3.10 -14.83
C ALA A 327 -13.52 -4.29 -13.84
N ILE A 328 -13.44 -4.04 -12.53
CA ILE A 328 -13.53 -5.08 -11.49
C ILE A 328 -14.98 -5.47 -11.24
N ASN A 329 -15.91 -4.51 -11.17
CA ASN A 329 -17.32 -4.73 -10.82
C ASN A 329 -17.49 -5.68 -9.62
N GLU A 330 -16.98 -5.27 -8.45
CA GLU A 330 -17.00 -6.13 -7.26
C GLU A 330 -18.44 -6.42 -6.80
N ASN A 331 -18.75 -7.71 -6.60
CA ASN A 331 -20.08 -8.22 -6.23
C ASN A 331 -21.24 -7.75 -7.13
N GLY A 332 -20.96 -7.27 -8.35
CA GLY A 332 -21.98 -6.71 -9.26
C GLY A 332 -22.38 -5.26 -8.98
N ARG A 333 -21.73 -4.55 -8.04
CA ARG A 333 -22.06 -3.17 -7.61
C ARG A 333 -22.06 -2.15 -8.76
N PHE A 334 -21.22 -2.37 -9.78
CA PHE A 334 -21.03 -1.47 -10.92
C PHE A 334 -21.38 -2.18 -12.24
N THR A 335 -22.47 -2.95 -12.24
CA THR A 335 -22.95 -3.61 -13.46
C THR A 335 -23.62 -2.59 -14.37
N LYS A 336 -23.07 -2.38 -15.58
CA LYS A 336 -23.66 -1.49 -16.60
C LYS A 336 -25.13 -1.90 -16.89
N PRO A 337 -26.06 -0.94 -17.06
CA PRO A 337 -27.46 -1.22 -17.36
C PRO A 337 -27.64 -2.11 -18.60
N ARG A 338 -28.69 -2.94 -18.61
CA ARG A 338 -29.01 -3.82 -19.74
C ARG A 338 -29.72 -3.06 -20.87
N ASP A 339 -29.43 -3.45 -22.10
CA ASP A 339 -30.17 -3.02 -23.28
C ASP A 339 -31.65 -3.46 -23.22
N GLY A 340 -32.52 -2.71 -23.90
CA GLY A 340 -33.96 -2.99 -23.96
C GLY A 340 -34.79 -2.54 -22.75
N LEU A 341 -34.20 -1.85 -21.77
CA LEU A 341 -34.95 -1.18 -20.70
C LEU A 341 -35.83 -0.03 -21.24
N PRO A 342 -37.02 0.22 -20.67
CA PRO A 342 -37.82 1.42 -20.99
C PRO A 342 -37.01 2.72 -20.78
N PRO A 343 -37.18 3.78 -21.60
CA PRO A 343 -36.29 4.94 -21.59
C PRO A 343 -36.06 5.60 -20.23
N ASP A 344 -37.12 5.80 -19.43
CA ASP A 344 -37.00 6.38 -18.08
C ASP A 344 -36.29 5.47 -17.08
N ALA A 345 -36.46 4.14 -17.23
CA ALA A 345 -35.78 3.15 -16.41
C ALA A 345 -34.29 3.04 -16.80
N ALA A 346 -33.99 3.08 -18.09
CA ALA A 346 -32.62 3.14 -18.61
C ALA A 346 -31.91 4.40 -18.11
N LYS A 347 -32.52 5.58 -18.23
CA LYS A 347 -31.94 6.86 -17.76
C LYS A 347 -31.65 6.83 -16.25
N LYS A 348 -32.58 6.30 -15.44
CA LYS A 348 -32.38 6.14 -13.99
C LYS A 348 -31.28 5.13 -13.66
N ALA A 349 -31.20 4.02 -14.39
CA ALA A 349 -30.16 3.00 -14.19
C ALA A 349 -28.76 3.53 -14.53
N TRP A 350 -28.60 4.25 -15.65
CA TRP A 350 -27.35 4.89 -16.02
C TRP A 350 -26.93 5.98 -15.02
N ALA A 351 -27.85 6.83 -14.60
CA ALA A 351 -27.58 7.85 -13.58
C ALA A 351 -27.16 7.24 -12.22
N LYS A 352 -27.77 6.11 -11.80
CA LYS A 352 -27.34 5.41 -10.59
C LYS A 352 -25.94 4.80 -10.76
N TYR A 353 -25.69 4.13 -11.87
CA TYR A 353 -24.41 3.51 -12.19
C TYR A 353 -23.25 4.53 -12.19
N ASP A 354 -23.45 5.70 -12.82
CA ASP A 354 -22.48 6.81 -12.79
C ASP A 354 -22.26 7.32 -11.36
N ASN A 355 -23.34 7.57 -10.61
CA ASN A 355 -23.24 8.10 -9.25
C ASN A 355 -22.60 7.12 -8.26
N ASP A 356 -22.91 5.83 -8.35
CA ASP A 356 -22.32 4.78 -7.50
C ASP A 356 -20.80 4.67 -7.72
N LEU A 357 -20.35 4.77 -8.98
CA LEU A 357 -18.94 4.83 -9.35
C LEU A 357 -18.29 6.12 -8.85
N PHE A 358 -18.87 7.28 -9.18
CA PHE A 358 -18.35 8.59 -8.78
C PHE A 358 -18.17 8.70 -7.26
N GLN A 359 -19.20 8.36 -6.46
CA GLN A 359 -19.12 8.49 -5.01
C GLN A 359 -18.19 7.45 -4.36
N THR A 360 -18.06 6.24 -4.95
CA THR A 360 -17.03 5.28 -4.48
C THR A 360 -15.62 5.76 -4.84
N GLY A 361 -15.44 6.34 -6.03
CA GLY A 361 -14.19 6.99 -6.46
C GLY A 361 -13.80 8.16 -5.57
N ARG A 362 -14.76 9.00 -5.17
CA ARG A 362 -14.58 10.08 -4.18
C ARG A 362 -14.09 9.52 -2.84
N LEU A 363 -14.74 8.48 -2.29
CA LEU A 363 -14.33 7.85 -1.04
C LEU A 363 -12.91 7.26 -1.08
N ILE A 364 -12.53 6.61 -2.19
CA ILE A 364 -11.19 6.03 -2.37
C ILE A 364 -10.13 7.14 -2.53
N THR A 365 -10.40 8.17 -3.32
CA THR A 365 -9.48 9.31 -3.53
C THR A 365 -9.26 10.08 -2.22
N CYS A 366 -10.33 10.31 -1.45
CA CYS A 366 -10.26 10.77 -0.06
C CYS A 366 -9.40 9.82 0.82
N GLY A 367 -9.54 8.51 0.66
CA GLY A 367 -8.74 7.48 1.33
C GLY A 367 -7.24 7.56 1.04
N LEU A 368 -6.83 7.86 -0.21
CA LEU A 368 -5.42 8.12 -0.53
C LEU A 368 -4.94 9.43 0.08
N TYR A 369 -5.72 10.49 -0.08
CA TYR A 369 -5.43 11.83 0.43
C TYR A 369 -5.22 11.85 1.95
N ILE A 370 -6.05 11.15 2.73
CA ILE A 370 -5.85 11.03 4.18
C ILE A 370 -4.62 10.19 4.53
N ASN A 371 -4.34 9.10 3.79
CA ASN A 371 -3.16 8.27 4.06
C ASN A 371 -1.86 9.04 3.77
N ILE A 372 -1.82 9.87 2.71
CA ILE A 372 -0.71 10.81 2.46
C ILE A 372 -0.61 11.84 3.61
N THR A 373 -1.75 12.38 4.05
CA THR A 373 -1.79 13.39 5.11
C THR A 373 -1.29 12.86 6.46
N LEU A 374 -1.53 11.58 6.77
CA LEU A 374 -1.05 10.93 8.00
C LEU A 374 0.38 10.37 7.88
N TYR A 375 0.71 9.71 6.77
CA TYR A 375 1.96 8.97 6.63
C TYR A 375 3.08 9.69 5.87
N ASP A 376 2.81 10.74 5.11
CA ASP A 376 3.85 11.55 4.45
C ASP A 376 3.95 12.92 5.13
N TYR A 377 2.82 13.63 5.23
CA TYR A 377 2.73 15.00 5.76
C TYR A 377 2.91 15.07 7.28
N LEU A 378 2.09 14.37 8.08
CA LEU A 378 2.22 14.39 9.55
C LEU A 378 3.54 13.76 10.02
N ARG A 379 4.06 12.72 9.34
CA ARG A 379 5.44 12.22 9.59
C ARG A 379 6.50 13.31 9.39
N THR A 380 6.32 14.19 8.41
CA THR A 380 7.22 15.33 8.16
C THR A 380 7.05 16.42 9.23
N ILE A 381 5.82 16.70 9.71
CA ILE A 381 5.58 17.64 10.84
C ILE A 381 6.38 17.26 12.08
N VAL A 382 6.40 15.97 12.45
CA VAL A 382 7.11 15.46 13.65
C VAL A 382 8.48 14.83 13.35
N ASN A 383 9.09 15.13 12.19
CA ASN A 383 10.45 14.71 11.83
C ASN A 383 10.71 13.18 11.84
N LEU A 384 9.65 12.37 11.70
CA LEU A 384 9.71 10.90 11.72
C LEU A 384 10.27 10.30 10.42
N ASN A 385 10.30 11.08 9.33
CA ASN A 385 11.02 10.76 8.09
C ASN A 385 12.53 10.59 8.32
N ARG A 386 13.10 11.24 9.34
CA ARG A 386 14.51 11.09 9.75
C ARG A 386 14.79 9.88 10.66
N THR A 387 13.84 8.95 10.79
CA THR A 387 13.94 7.77 11.67
C THR A 387 13.45 6.50 10.97
N ASN A 388 14.01 5.34 11.33
CA ASN A 388 13.49 4.03 10.91
C ASN A 388 12.28 3.54 11.76
N SER A 389 11.67 4.41 12.57
CA SER A 389 10.53 4.04 13.43
C SER A 389 9.25 3.83 12.62
N THR A 390 8.55 2.71 12.84
CA THR A 390 7.21 2.46 12.27
C THR A 390 6.09 3.18 13.02
N TRP A 391 6.36 3.74 14.20
CA TRP A 391 5.38 4.53 14.95
C TRP A 391 4.92 5.76 14.15
N CYS A 392 3.64 6.07 14.26
CA CYS A 392 2.98 7.22 13.67
C CYS A 392 1.81 7.64 14.59
N LEU A 393 1.47 8.93 14.59
CA LEU A 393 0.27 9.43 15.27
C LEU A 393 -0.93 9.28 14.32
N ASP A 394 -1.52 8.09 14.22
CA ASP A 394 -2.75 7.86 13.45
C ASP A 394 -4.00 8.07 14.33
N PRO A 395 -4.82 9.12 14.09
CA PRO A 395 -6.02 9.39 14.89
C PRO A 395 -7.12 8.32 14.76
N ARG A 396 -7.02 7.42 13.77
CA ARG A 396 -7.98 6.33 13.51
C ARG A 396 -7.71 5.08 14.36
N ALA A 397 -6.62 5.05 15.12
CA ALA A 397 -6.26 3.92 15.97
C ALA A 397 -7.43 3.52 16.89
N GLN A 398 -7.78 2.23 16.88
CA GLN A 398 -8.74 1.67 17.82
C GLN A 398 -8.11 1.63 19.22
N MET A 399 -8.93 1.84 20.24
CA MET A 399 -8.51 1.91 21.65
C MET A 399 -9.32 0.92 22.47
N GLU A 400 -8.70 0.31 23.47
CA GLU A 400 -9.37 -0.60 24.39
C GLU A 400 -10.47 0.10 25.19
N LYS A 401 -11.52 -0.64 25.56
CA LYS A 401 -12.82 -0.06 25.95
C LYS A 401 -12.75 0.87 27.18
N ASP A 402 -11.89 0.59 28.14
CA ASP A 402 -11.75 1.38 29.36
C ASP A 402 -11.08 2.75 29.10
N LYS A 403 -11.92 3.72 28.69
CA LYS A 403 -11.58 5.11 28.31
C LYS A 403 -11.06 5.28 26.88
N ALA A 404 -11.58 4.52 25.92
CA ALA A 404 -11.39 4.81 24.50
C ALA A 404 -11.85 6.25 24.17
N THR A 405 -11.03 7.01 23.46
CA THR A 405 -11.41 8.33 22.91
C THR A 405 -12.53 8.13 21.87
N PRO A 406 -13.65 8.87 21.91
CA PRO A 406 -14.72 8.75 20.92
C PRO A 406 -14.24 8.98 19.47
N SER A 407 -15.02 8.50 18.50
CA SER A 407 -14.79 8.71 17.05
C SER A 407 -16.12 8.82 16.30
N GLY A 408 -16.12 9.43 15.11
CA GLY A 408 -17.32 9.59 14.28
C GLY A 408 -18.34 10.62 14.80
N LEU A 409 -17.95 11.53 15.69
CA LEU A 409 -18.83 12.54 16.28
C LEU A 409 -18.98 13.83 15.44
N GLY A 410 -18.37 13.90 14.26
CA GLY A 410 -18.30 15.10 13.42
C GLY A 410 -17.24 16.12 13.89
N ASN A 411 -17.10 17.20 13.12
CA ASN A 411 -16.21 18.32 13.42
C ASN A 411 -16.81 19.66 12.93
N GLN A 412 -16.37 20.78 13.48
CA GLN A 412 -16.70 22.13 12.99
C GLN A 412 -15.45 23.03 13.08
N CYS A 413 -15.04 23.64 11.97
CA CYS A 413 -13.89 24.55 11.95
C CYS A 413 -14.13 25.77 12.86
N SER A 414 -13.10 26.21 13.61
CA SER A 414 -13.20 27.37 14.51
C SER A 414 -12.43 28.59 14.04
N ILE A 415 -12.87 29.78 14.47
CA ILE A 415 -12.20 31.05 14.18
C ILE A 415 -10.75 31.09 14.69
N GLU A 416 -10.40 30.32 15.72
CA GLU A 416 -9.05 30.25 16.25
C GLU A 416 -8.14 29.32 15.42
N PHE A 417 -8.66 28.19 14.94
CA PHE A 417 -7.93 27.33 14.00
C PHE A 417 -7.76 28.01 12.63
N ASN A 418 -8.76 28.77 12.17
CA ASN A 418 -8.67 29.62 10.98
C ASN A 418 -7.45 30.56 11.00
N LEU A 419 -7.10 31.09 12.17
CA LEU A 419 -5.93 31.94 12.35
C LEU A 419 -4.64 31.12 12.52
N ALA A 420 -4.69 29.96 13.18
CA ALA A 420 -3.54 29.10 13.47
C ALA A 420 -2.88 28.44 12.25
N TYR A 421 -3.58 28.34 11.12
CA TYR A 421 -3.09 27.72 9.88
C TYR A 421 -2.54 28.71 8.82
N ARG A 422 -2.49 30.01 9.13
CA ARG A 422 -1.95 31.07 8.24
C ARG A 422 -0.42 31.07 8.22
N TRP A 423 0.18 30.08 7.57
CA TRP A 423 1.63 29.81 7.62
C TRP A 423 2.46 30.63 6.62
N HIS A 424 2.05 31.86 6.31
CA HIS A 424 2.65 32.67 5.24
C HIS A 424 4.15 32.98 5.44
N SER A 425 4.67 32.90 6.67
CA SER A 425 6.11 32.97 6.96
C SER A 425 6.95 31.91 6.22
N ALA A 426 6.36 30.73 5.95
CA ALA A 426 7.05 29.57 5.39
C ALA A 426 7.05 29.49 3.86
N ILE A 427 6.40 30.44 3.17
CA ILE A 427 6.39 30.57 1.71
C ILE A 427 7.84 30.70 1.19
N SER A 428 8.17 30.08 0.04
CA SER A 428 9.55 30.06 -0.46
C SER A 428 10.04 31.43 -0.97
N ALA A 429 11.24 31.48 -1.53
CA ALA A 429 11.72 32.63 -2.29
C ALA A 429 11.12 32.68 -3.72
N LYS A 430 10.94 31.52 -4.38
CA LYS A 430 10.31 31.44 -5.71
C LYS A 430 8.80 31.72 -5.63
N ASP A 431 8.13 31.28 -4.57
CA ASP A 431 6.71 31.53 -4.36
C ASP A 431 6.42 33.03 -4.11
N GLU A 432 7.35 33.75 -3.46
CA GLU A 432 7.29 35.21 -3.31
C GLU A 432 7.49 35.93 -4.66
N GLU A 433 8.43 35.46 -5.49
CA GLU A 433 8.62 35.96 -6.86
C GLU A 433 7.39 35.67 -7.77
N TRP A 434 6.82 34.47 -7.67
CA TRP A 434 5.57 34.09 -8.34
C TRP A 434 4.44 35.04 -7.97
N THR A 435 4.24 35.28 -6.67
CA THR A 435 3.22 36.19 -6.15
C THR A 435 3.43 37.62 -6.69
N GLU A 436 4.65 38.16 -6.62
CA GLU A 436 4.95 39.48 -7.18
C GLU A 436 4.72 39.56 -8.70
N ASN A 437 4.93 38.46 -9.44
CA ASN A 437 4.65 38.41 -10.88
C ASN A 437 3.14 38.40 -11.18
N ILE A 438 2.35 37.62 -10.43
CA ILE A 438 0.88 37.67 -10.50
C ILE A 438 0.34 39.07 -10.18
N TYR A 439 0.92 39.78 -9.19
CA TYR A 439 0.54 41.17 -8.91
C TYR A 439 0.87 42.11 -10.08
N LYS A 440 2.01 41.94 -10.76
CA LYS A 440 2.34 42.73 -11.97
C LYS A 440 1.38 42.43 -13.12
N GLU A 441 0.99 41.17 -13.34
CA GLU A 441 0.03 40.76 -14.37
C GLU A 441 -1.38 41.32 -14.10
N LEU A 442 -1.86 41.27 -12.84
CA LEU A 442 -3.21 41.71 -12.48
C LEU A 442 -3.37 43.22 -12.27
N PHE A 443 -2.32 43.91 -11.80
CA PHE A 443 -2.39 45.33 -11.38
C PHE A 443 -1.44 46.26 -12.13
N GLY A 444 -0.49 45.74 -12.92
CA GLY A 444 0.53 46.54 -13.61
C GLY A 444 1.56 47.18 -12.68
N LYS A 445 1.64 46.75 -11.41
CA LYS A 445 2.44 47.33 -10.32
C LYS A 445 3.00 46.22 -9.41
N PRO A 446 4.11 46.45 -8.67
CA PRO A 446 4.54 45.55 -7.61
C PRO A 446 3.53 45.53 -6.45
N ALA A 447 3.47 44.44 -5.69
CA ALA A 447 2.46 44.25 -4.64
C ALA A 447 2.52 45.32 -3.53
N SER A 448 3.71 45.89 -3.27
CA SER A 448 3.91 46.98 -2.32
C SER A 448 3.21 48.30 -2.68
N GLU A 449 2.82 48.50 -3.95
CA GLU A 449 2.17 49.73 -4.44
C GLU A 449 0.65 49.59 -4.64
N VAL A 450 0.10 48.38 -4.48
CA VAL A 450 -1.34 48.12 -4.68
C VAL A 450 -2.10 48.45 -3.40
N SER A 451 -3.02 49.41 -3.47
CA SER A 451 -3.88 49.74 -2.32
C SER A 451 -4.90 48.63 -2.03
N MET A 452 -5.35 48.54 -0.77
CA MET A 452 -6.37 47.55 -0.35
C MET A 452 -7.62 47.57 -1.23
N ARG A 453 -8.03 48.76 -1.70
CA ARG A 453 -9.19 48.93 -2.57
C ARG A 453 -8.91 48.44 -4.00
N GLU A 454 -7.71 48.69 -4.54
CA GLU A 454 -7.30 48.12 -5.83
C GLU A 454 -7.27 46.59 -5.75
N LEU A 455 -6.65 46.01 -4.72
CA LEU A 455 -6.56 44.57 -4.50
C LEU A 455 -7.94 43.90 -4.49
N LEU A 456 -8.85 44.36 -3.62
CA LEU A 456 -10.20 43.80 -3.53
C LEU A 456 -11.00 43.95 -4.83
N MET A 457 -10.83 45.07 -5.55
CA MET A 457 -11.48 45.27 -6.86
C MET A 457 -10.83 44.46 -7.98
N GLY A 458 -9.54 44.10 -7.88
CA GLY A 458 -8.84 43.25 -8.84
C GLY A 458 -9.18 41.78 -8.67
N LEU A 459 -9.16 41.28 -7.43
CA LEU A 459 -9.58 39.90 -7.11
C LEU A 459 -11.02 39.64 -7.55
N GLY A 460 -11.94 40.58 -7.27
CA GLY A 460 -13.33 40.50 -7.72
C GLY A 460 -13.52 40.61 -9.24
N LYS A 461 -12.54 41.15 -9.99
CA LYS A 461 -12.52 41.11 -11.47
C LYS A 461 -11.91 39.81 -12.01
N TYR A 462 -10.89 39.29 -11.35
CA TYR A 462 -10.22 38.05 -11.73
C TYR A 462 -11.18 36.85 -11.63
N ASP A 463 -11.92 36.73 -10.52
CA ASP A 463 -12.97 35.71 -10.36
C ASP A 463 -14.10 35.85 -11.40
N GLN A 464 -14.41 37.07 -11.85
CA GLN A 464 -15.36 37.32 -12.96
C GLN A 464 -14.80 37.05 -14.35
N TYR A 465 -13.47 36.93 -14.50
CA TYR A 465 -12.79 36.65 -15.77
C TYR A 465 -12.57 35.14 -15.98
N LEU A 466 -12.43 34.36 -14.90
CA LEU A 466 -12.38 32.90 -14.97
C LEU A 466 -13.68 32.33 -15.53
N ASP A 467 -13.58 31.43 -16.52
CA ASP A 467 -14.79 30.76 -17.03
C ASP A 467 -15.41 29.89 -15.93
N LYS A 468 -16.74 29.95 -15.84
CA LYS A 468 -17.51 29.16 -14.87
C LYS A 468 -17.26 27.67 -15.03
N ASP A 469 -17.07 27.20 -16.26
CA ASP A 469 -16.77 25.80 -16.57
C ASP A 469 -15.32 25.43 -16.20
N PRO A 470 -15.08 24.52 -15.22
CA PRO A 470 -13.73 24.16 -14.78
C PRO A 470 -12.81 23.67 -15.91
N SER A 471 -13.35 22.97 -16.91
CA SER A 471 -12.59 22.39 -18.04
C SER A 471 -11.92 23.39 -18.98
N LYS A 472 -12.25 24.68 -18.88
CA LYS A 472 -11.63 25.74 -19.69
C LYS A 472 -10.62 26.59 -18.92
N ARG A 473 -10.57 26.47 -17.59
CA ARG A 473 -9.65 27.24 -16.76
C ARG A 473 -8.22 26.77 -16.99
N THR A 474 -7.27 27.70 -17.04
CA THR A 474 -5.83 27.43 -17.20
C THR A 474 -5.05 28.16 -16.10
N PHE A 475 -3.91 27.58 -15.73
CA PHE A 475 -2.97 28.14 -14.76
C PHE A 475 -1.56 28.18 -15.36
N ALA A 476 -0.69 29.02 -14.79
CA ALA A 476 0.73 29.10 -15.13
C ALA A 476 1.07 29.23 -16.63
N HIS A 477 0.20 29.92 -17.39
CA HIS A 477 0.31 30.10 -18.84
C HIS A 477 0.34 28.77 -19.65
N LEU A 478 -0.17 27.67 -19.07
CA LEU A 478 -0.28 26.37 -19.74
C LEU A 478 -1.49 26.31 -20.69
N GLU A 479 -1.29 25.76 -21.88
CA GLU A 479 -2.36 25.47 -22.85
C GLU A 479 -2.91 24.05 -22.64
N ARG A 480 -4.23 23.87 -22.82
CA ARG A 480 -4.88 22.55 -22.81
C ARG A 480 -4.78 21.88 -24.17
N GLN A 481 -4.57 20.56 -24.16
CA GLN A 481 -4.58 19.69 -25.33
C GLN A 481 -6.02 19.46 -25.83
N PRO A 482 -6.23 18.94 -27.06
CA PRO A 482 -7.57 18.70 -27.61
C PRO A 482 -8.45 17.69 -26.85
N ASP A 483 -7.87 16.89 -25.96
CA ASP A 483 -8.58 15.98 -25.05
C ASP A 483 -8.94 16.63 -23.68
N GLY A 484 -8.58 17.90 -23.49
CA GLY A 484 -8.79 18.67 -22.27
C GLY A 484 -7.68 18.57 -21.22
N THR A 485 -6.67 17.71 -21.40
CA THR A 485 -5.53 17.56 -20.47
C THR A 485 -4.48 18.66 -20.64
N PHE A 486 -3.55 18.79 -19.70
CA PHE A 486 -2.28 19.49 -19.92
C PHE A 486 -1.15 18.49 -20.24
N ARG A 487 -0.08 18.97 -20.89
CA ARG A 487 1.12 18.16 -21.16
C ARG A 487 1.81 17.74 -19.86
N ASP A 488 1.96 16.43 -19.68
CA ASP A 488 2.65 15.81 -18.53
C ASP A 488 4.05 16.38 -18.29
N GLU A 489 4.81 16.67 -19.34
CA GLU A 489 6.15 17.25 -19.25
C GLU A 489 6.17 18.59 -18.51
N ASP A 490 5.23 19.48 -18.84
CA ASP A 490 5.16 20.82 -18.26
C ASP A 490 4.70 20.74 -16.78
N LEU A 491 3.71 19.88 -16.48
CA LEU A 491 3.26 19.59 -15.11
C LEU A 491 4.36 18.98 -14.23
N VAL A 492 5.12 18.01 -14.76
CA VAL A 492 6.22 17.36 -14.05
C VAL A 492 7.39 18.32 -13.83
N ASN A 493 7.68 19.21 -14.78
CA ASN A 493 8.70 20.25 -14.60
C ASN A 493 8.32 21.23 -13.47
N ILE A 494 7.04 21.66 -13.39
CA ILE A 494 6.54 22.48 -12.27
C ILE A 494 6.70 21.74 -10.94
N LEU A 495 6.24 20.49 -10.85
CA LEU A 495 6.33 19.68 -9.63
C LEU A 495 7.78 19.44 -9.19
N LYS A 496 8.68 19.11 -10.13
CA LYS A 496 10.12 18.97 -9.87
C LYS A 496 10.72 20.26 -9.30
N ASN A 497 10.41 21.41 -9.91
CA ASN A 497 10.94 22.72 -9.49
C ASN A 497 10.51 23.11 -8.07
N ALA A 498 9.36 22.63 -7.60
CA ALA A 498 8.86 22.76 -6.24
C ALA A 498 9.51 21.74 -5.27
N ILE A 499 9.66 20.47 -5.68
CA ILE A 499 10.38 19.44 -4.89
C ILE A 499 11.83 19.85 -4.61
N GLU A 500 12.48 20.53 -5.56
CA GLU A 500 13.85 21.06 -5.40
C GLU A 500 13.92 22.39 -4.63
N ASP A 501 12.81 23.12 -4.46
CA ASP A 501 12.81 24.41 -3.76
C ASP A 501 12.66 24.28 -2.24
N VAL A 502 13.28 25.19 -1.50
CA VAL A 502 13.30 25.16 -0.03
C VAL A 502 12.32 26.18 0.53
N ALA A 503 11.41 25.73 1.39
CA ALA A 503 10.47 26.59 2.10
C ALA A 503 11.18 27.61 3.04
N GLY A 504 10.48 28.66 3.45
CA GLY A 504 10.91 29.55 4.53
C GLY A 504 10.80 28.89 5.91
N SER A 505 11.48 29.44 6.92
CA SER A 505 11.24 29.07 8.32
C SER A 505 10.06 29.83 8.93
N PHE A 506 9.39 29.25 9.92
CA PHE A 506 8.43 29.98 10.75
C PHE A 506 9.09 31.08 11.59
N GLY A 507 8.25 31.94 12.16
CA GLY A 507 8.62 33.02 13.09
C GLY A 507 8.47 34.42 12.50
N PRO A 508 8.77 35.46 13.30
CA PRO A 508 8.67 36.86 12.91
C PRO A 508 9.66 37.26 11.81
N ARG A 509 9.38 38.40 11.18
CA ARG A 509 10.19 39.06 10.13
C ARG A 509 10.56 38.16 8.94
N ASN A 510 9.70 37.19 8.64
CA ASN A 510 9.82 36.19 7.57
C ASN A 510 8.64 36.16 6.57
N VAL A 511 7.54 36.90 6.81
CA VAL A 511 6.34 36.89 5.93
C VAL A 511 6.60 37.71 4.66
N PRO A 512 6.36 37.16 3.45
CA PRO A 512 6.57 37.85 2.18
C PRO A 512 5.95 39.25 2.14
N LYS A 513 6.67 40.23 1.57
CA LYS A 513 6.16 41.61 1.49
C LYS A 513 4.95 41.73 0.57
N ALA A 514 4.86 40.86 -0.43
CA ALA A 514 3.70 40.74 -1.31
C ALA A 514 2.37 40.43 -0.58
N LEU A 515 2.43 39.87 0.63
CA LEU A 515 1.25 39.51 1.42
C LEU A 515 0.84 40.56 2.46
N ARG A 516 1.49 41.74 2.50
CA ARG A 516 1.19 42.82 3.46
C ARG A 516 -0.30 43.15 3.55
N ALA A 517 -1.00 43.21 2.41
CA ALA A 517 -2.44 43.47 2.39
C ALA A 517 -3.27 42.29 2.93
N VAL A 518 -2.90 41.05 2.60
CA VAL A 518 -3.56 39.83 3.10
C VAL A 518 -3.42 39.72 4.62
N GLU A 519 -2.26 40.06 5.17
CA GLU A 519 -2.01 40.08 6.61
C GLU A 519 -2.80 41.15 7.35
N ILE A 520 -2.87 42.37 6.79
CA ILE A 520 -3.69 43.46 7.34
C ILE A 520 -5.17 43.03 7.39
N LEU A 521 -5.69 42.38 6.35
CA LEU A 521 -7.04 41.82 6.35
C LEU A 521 -7.20 40.70 7.40
N GLY A 522 -6.19 39.84 7.59
CA GLY A 522 -6.20 38.80 8.61
C GLY A 522 -6.31 39.33 10.04
N ILE A 523 -5.51 40.35 10.38
CA ILE A 523 -5.58 41.04 11.68
C ILE A 523 -6.94 41.72 11.85
N GLN A 524 -7.44 42.42 10.83
CA GLN A 524 -8.76 43.06 10.87
C GLN A 524 -9.90 42.04 11.03
N GLN A 525 -9.80 40.86 10.40
CA GLN A 525 -10.80 39.80 10.50
C GLN A 525 -10.82 39.17 11.89
N ALA A 526 -9.67 38.92 12.50
CA ALA A 526 -9.55 38.45 13.89
C ALA A 526 -10.21 39.43 14.89
N ARG A 527 -9.96 40.74 14.70
CA ARG A 527 -10.60 41.81 15.49
C ARG A 527 -12.12 41.83 15.32
N GLN A 528 -12.64 41.73 14.08
CA GLN A 528 -14.08 41.64 13.82
C GLN A 528 -14.73 40.40 14.46
N TRP A 529 -14.01 39.28 14.48
CA TRP A 529 -14.46 38.05 15.15
C TRP A 529 -14.36 38.11 16.68
N ASN A 530 -13.77 39.16 17.27
CA ASN A 530 -13.54 39.26 18.71
C ASN A 530 -12.86 38.00 19.27
N THR A 531 -11.71 37.62 18.69
CA THR A 531 -10.89 36.52 19.20
C THR A 531 -10.24 36.87 20.54
N GLY A 532 -9.99 35.86 21.38
CA GLY A 532 -9.21 36.06 22.62
C GLY A 532 -7.74 36.41 22.36
N SER A 533 -6.98 36.66 23.43
CA SER A 533 -5.54 36.94 23.35
C SER A 533 -4.69 35.67 23.22
N LEU A 534 -3.42 35.82 22.85
CA LEU A 534 -2.45 34.72 22.77
C LEU A 534 -2.41 33.93 24.10
N ASN A 535 -2.43 34.62 25.24
CA ASN A 535 -2.39 33.99 26.55
C ASN A 535 -3.68 33.24 26.90
N GLU A 536 -4.84 33.62 26.36
CA GLU A 536 -6.09 32.86 26.54
C GLU A 536 -6.08 31.55 25.74
N PHE A 537 -5.60 31.60 24.49
CA PHE A 537 -5.43 30.42 23.64
C PHE A 537 -4.39 29.44 24.21
N ARG A 538 -3.31 29.95 24.83
CA ARG A 538 -2.34 29.13 25.57
C ARG A 538 -2.97 28.46 26.80
N LYS A 539 -3.77 29.20 27.60
CA LYS A 539 -4.51 28.65 28.77
C LYS A 539 -5.44 27.51 28.34
N PHE A 540 -6.15 27.65 27.21
CA PHE A 540 -7.04 26.61 26.66
C PHE A 540 -6.32 25.28 26.37
N PHE A 541 -5.11 25.31 25.79
CA PHE A 541 -4.32 24.10 25.55
C PHE A 541 -3.50 23.60 26.76
N GLY A 542 -3.65 24.23 27.93
CA GLY A 542 -2.90 23.89 29.14
C GLY A 542 -1.43 24.34 29.11
N LEU A 543 -1.07 25.30 28.25
CA LEU A 543 0.27 25.87 28.14
C LEU A 543 0.46 27.00 29.16
N LYS A 544 1.71 27.22 29.61
CA LYS A 544 2.06 28.35 30.48
C LYS A 544 1.76 29.67 29.75
N PRO A 545 0.98 30.61 30.34
CA PRO A 545 0.89 31.98 29.84
C PRO A 545 2.28 32.63 29.81
N HIS A 546 2.49 33.51 28.85
CA HIS A 546 3.68 34.36 28.77
C HIS A 546 3.55 35.52 29.76
N GLU A 547 4.49 35.63 30.70
CA GLU A 547 4.53 36.65 31.75
C GLU A 547 5.38 37.87 31.35
N THR A 548 6.30 37.72 30.39
CA THR A 548 7.07 38.82 29.80
C THR A 548 7.13 38.69 28.28
N PHE A 549 7.54 39.77 27.59
CA PHE A 549 7.68 39.77 26.13
C PHE A 549 8.83 38.86 25.66
N GLU A 550 9.85 38.67 26.48
CA GLU A 550 10.97 37.75 26.24
C GLU A 550 10.55 36.27 26.28
N GLU A 551 9.45 35.92 26.97
CA GLU A 551 8.88 34.57 26.88
C GLU A 551 8.13 34.34 25.54
N ILE A 552 7.63 35.41 24.90
CA ILE A 552 7.02 35.34 23.57
C ILE A 552 8.12 35.18 22.50
N ASN A 553 9.19 35.97 22.59
CA ASN A 553 10.31 35.89 21.65
C ASN A 553 11.64 36.27 22.32
N SER A 554 12.67 35.44 22.18
CA SER A 554 13.98 35.69 22.81
C SER A 554 14.77 36.85 22.19
N ASN A 555 14.42 37.31 20.98
CA ASN A 555 15.09 38.42 20.31
C ASN A 555 14.70 39.76 20.95
N PRO A 556 15.65 40.51 21.55
CA PRO A 556 15.35 41.75 22.25
C PRO A 556 14.65 42.81 21.40
N GLU A 557 14.95 42.90 20.09
CA GLU A 557 14.25 43.86 19.21
C GLU A 557 12.77 43.53 19.06
N ILE A 558 12.43 42.24 19.02
CA ILE A 558 11.07 41.76 18.72
C ILE A 558 10.21 41.82 19.98
N ALA A 559 10.79 41.42 21.12
CA ALA A 559 10.20 41.66 22.43
C ALA A 559 9.96 43.16 22.70
N ASP A 560 10.86 44.03 22.26
CA ASP A 560 10.71 45.48 22.45
C ASP A 560 9.72 46.14 21.47
N GLN A 561 9.60 45.67 20.23
CA GLN A 561 8.50 46.08 19.35
C GLN A 561 7.14 45.64 19.91
N LEU A 562 7.01 44.39 20.38
CA LEU A 562 5.78 43.92 21.04
C LEU A 562 5.44 44.76 22.29
N ARG A 563 6.44 45.11 23.11
CA ARG A 563 6.31 45.99 24.28
C ARG A 563 5.75 47.36 23.91
N HIS A 564 6.29 48.01 22.89
CA HIS A 564 5.84 49.34 22.45
C HIS A 564 4.49 49.33 21.71
N LEU A 565 4.06 48.18 21.17
CA LEU A 565 2.78 48.04 20.46
C LEU A 565 1.60 47.61 21.35
N TYR A 566 1.87 46.84 22.42
CA TYR A 566 0.83 46.21 23.24
C TYR A 566 0.91 46.54 24.74
N GLU A 567 1.98 47.15 25.24
CA GLU A 567 2.27 47.49 26.65
C GLU A 567 2.34 46.31 27.64
N HIS A 568 1.44 45.32 27.56
CA HIS A 568 1.37 44.15 28.44
C HIS A 568 1.16 42.83 27.66
N PRO A 569 1.80 41.70 28.02
CA PRO A 569 1.70 40.44 27.27
C PRO A 569 0.28 39.87 27.10
N ASP A 570 -0.62 40.03 28.09
CA ASP A 570 -2.01 39.57 27.95
C ASP A 570 -2.83 40.35 26.89
N TYR A 571 -2.36 41.54 26.46
CA TYR A 571 -2.98 42.34 25.40
C TYR A 571 -2.52 41.96 23.98
N VAL A 572 -1.55 41.04 23.85
CA VAL A 572 -1.10 40.53 22.54
C VAL A 572 -2.21 39.69 21.92
N GLU A 573 -2.82 40.22 20.86
CA GLU A 573 -3.86 39.57 20.06
C GLU A 573 -3.42 38.19 19.55
N LEU A 574 -4.36 37.24 19.46
CA LEU A 574 -4.07 35.86 19.01
C LEU A 574 -3.24 35.81 17.72
N TYR A 575 -3.68 36.50 16.67
CA TYR A 575 -3.07 36.37 15.34
C TYR A 575 -1.67 37.03 15.22
N PRO A 576 -1.49 38.33 15.57
CA PRO A 576 -0.16 38.92 15.78
C PRO A 576 0.76 38.09 16.70
N GLY A 577 0.20 37.53 17.78
CA GLY A 577 0.94 36.74 18.75
C GLY A 577 1.55 35.45 18.19
N ILE A 578 0.76 34.61 17.52
CA ILE A 578 1.23 33.30 17.05
C ILE A 578 2.24 33.36 15.88
N VAL A 579 2.24 34.46 15.13
CA VAL A 579 3.23 34.73 14.06
C VAL A 579 4.51 35.35 14.63
N SER A 580 4.39 36.17 15.69
CA SER A 580 5.54 36.83 16.34
C SER A 580 6.25 35.96 17.38
N GLU A 581 5.58 34.92 17.88
CA GLU A 581 6.14 33.94 18.81
C GLU A 581 7.36 33.23 18.22
N GLU A 582 8.30 32.84 19.08
CA GLU A 582 9.52 32.13 18.67
C GLU A 582 9.20 30.77 18.00
N ALA A 583 9.95 30.47 16.94
CA ALA A 583 9.90 29.19 16.23
C ALA A 583 10.68 28.11 17.00
N LYS A 584 10.12 26.89 17.11
CA LYS A 584 10.80 25.78 17.80
C LYS A 584 12.06 25.32 17.06
N GLU A 585 13.13 25.05 17.80
CA GLU A 585 14.30 24.37 17.23
C GLU A 585 13.95 22.97 16.70
N PRO A 586 14.56 22.52 15.58
CA PRO A 586 14.42 21.16 15.06
C PRO A 586 14.78 20.06 16.07
N MET A 587 13.97 19.01 16.12
CA MET A 587 14.20 17.86 16.98
C MET A 587 13.87 16.55 16.24
N VAL A 588 14.74 15.54 16.37
CA VAL A 588 14.60 14.23 15.71
C VAL A 588 14.44 13.13 16.77
N PRO A 589 13.27 12.46 16.85
CA PRO A 589 11.97 12.87 16.32
C PRO A 589 11.36 14.03 17.15
N GLY A 590 10.30 14.64 16.63
CA GLY A 590 9.39 15.50 17.40
C GLY A 590 9.10 16.87 16.78
N VAL A 591 10.08 17.54 16.16
CA VAL A 591 9.90 18.87 15.55
C VAL A 591 10.55 18.88 14.17
N GLY A 592 9.72 18.71 13.14
CA GLY A 592 10.13 18.61 11.74
C GLY A 592 9.90 19.88 10.93
N ILE A 593 8.78 20.58 11.10
CA ILE A 593 8.50 21.86 10.41
C ILE A 593 8.77 23.11 11.27
N ALA A 594 9.48 22.97 12.39
CA ALA A 594 9.93 24.08 13.26
C ALA A 594 8.89 25.21 13.51
N PRO A 595 7.61 24.92 13.82
CA PRO A 595 6.57 25.95 13.95
C PRO A 595 6.66 26.67 15.30
N THR A 596 5.92 27.76 15.47
CA THR A 596 5.88 28.50 16.74
C THR A 596 5.26 27.68 17.88
N TYR A 597 5.62 28.00 19.13
CA TYR A 597 5.35 27.14 20.29
C TYR A 597 3.87 26.77 20.46
N THR A 598 2.96 27.73 20.27
CA THR A 598 1.51 27.59 20.43
C THR A 598 0.88 26.91 19.21
N VAL A 599 1.26 27.31 17.98
CA VAL A 599 0.77 26.69 16.73
C VAL A 599 1.07 25.20 16.71
N SER A 600 2.26 24.79 17.16
CA SER A 600 2.66 23.39 17.29
C SER A 600 1.68 22.53 18.10
N ARG A 601 1.03 23.09 19.14
CA ARG A 601 0.05 22.37 19.97
C ARG A 601 -1.35 22.43 19.39
N ALA A 602 -1.73 23.55 18.78
CA ALA A 602 -3.03 23.71 18.11
C ALA A 602 -3.18 22.71 16.95
N VAL A 603 -2.25 22.75 15.99
CA VAL A 603 -2.26 21.94 14.75
C VAL A 603 -2.27 20.43 15.04
N LEU A 604 -1.49 19.96 16.02
CA LEU A 604 -1.49 18.55 16.43
C LEU A 604 -2.77 18.12 17.17
N SER A 605 -3.54 19.06 17.72
CA SER A 605 -4.82 18.76 18.37
C SER A 605 -5.96 18.72 17.34
N ASP A 606 -5.96 19.69 16.41
CA ASP A 606 -6.94 19.79 15.33
C ASP A 606 -6.82 18.62 14.33
N ALA A 607 -5.59 18.24 13.95
CA ALA A 607 -5.36 17.06 13.10
C ALA A 607 -5.92 15.75 13.70
N VAL A 608 -6.02 15.65 15.03
CA VAL A 608 -6.68 14.52 15.68
C VAL A 608 -8.21 14.67 15.65
N ALA A 609 -8.74 15.88 15.88
CA ALA A 609 -10.17 16.16 15.84
C ALA A 609 -10.77 15.94 14.44
N LEU A 610 -10.14 16.49 13.40
CA LEU A 610 -10.54 16.37 12.00
C LEU A 610 -10.70 14.91 11.55
N VAL A 611 -9.68 14.09 11.82
CA VAL A 611 -9.61 12.72 11.31
C VAL A 611 -10.41 11.75 12.17
N ARG A 612 -10.42 11.94 13.50
CA ARG A 612 -11.17 11.06 14.41
C ARG A 612 -12.65 11.43 14.50
N GLY A 613 -13.01 12.69 14.26
CA GLY A 613 -14.39 13.17 14.17
C GLY A 613 -15.12 12.67 12.93
N ASP A 614 -14.42 12.51 11.80
CA ASP A 614 -15.02 12.06 10.54
C ASP A 614 -15.40 10.56 10.56
N ARG A 615 -16.70 10.27 10.35
CA ARG A 615 -17.26 8.92 10.28
C ARG A 615 -16.64 8.11 9.14
N PHE A 616 -16.39 8.74 7.98
CA PHE A 616 -15.86 8.09 6.78
C PHE A 616 -14.35 7.82 6.82
N TYR A 617 -13.65 8.29 7.86
CA TYR A 617 -12.25 7.92 8.14
C TYR A 617 -12.09 7.01 9.37
N THR A 618 -13.18 6.70 10.08
CA THR A 618 -13.13 5.90 11.32
C THR A 618 -14.07 4.69 11.28
N ILE A 619 -15.38 4.92 11.30
CA ILE A 619 -16.40 3.88 11.47
C ILE A 619 -16.75 3.24 10.12
N ASP A 620 -16.98 4.07 9.10
CA ASP A 620 -17.36 3.62 7.76
C ASP A 620 -16.17 3.46 6.81
N TYR A 621 -14.93 3.65 7.31
CA TYR A 621 -13.69 3.38 6.58
C TYR A 621 -13.36 1.88 6.57
N ASN A 622 -14.02 1.13 5.70
CA ASN A 622 -13.86 -0.33 5.62
C ASN A 622 -13.88 -0.85 4.16
N PRO A 623 -13.38 -2.09 3.91
CA PRO A 623 -13.34 -2.67 2.57
C PRO A 623 -14.71 -2.85 1.88
N ARG A 624 -15.82 -2.98 2.62
CA ARG A 624 -17.14 -3.12 2.00
C ARG A 624 -17.65 -1.81 1.42
N ASN A 625 -17.40 -0.70 2.11
CA ASN A 625 -17.76 0.64 1.62
C ASN A 625 -16.86 1.08 0.46
N LEU A 626 -15.54 0.89 0.58
CA LEU A 626 -14.53 1.34 -0.40
C LEU A 626 -14.22 0.32 -1.52
N THR A 627 -14.82 -0.89 -1.51
CA THR A 627 -14.35 -2.11 -2.21
C THR A 627 -13.02 -2.65 -1.68
N ASN A 628 -12.82 -3.97 -1.77
CA ASN A 628 -11.60 -4.63 -1.30
C ASN A 628 -10.37 -4.14 -2.09
N TRP A 629 -10.53 -3.96 -3.41
CA TRP A 629 -9.51 -3.36 -4.26
C TRP A 629 -9.23 -1.89 -3.90
N GLY A 630 -10.28 -1.06 -3.84
CA GLY A 630 -10.14 0.38 -3.56
C GLY A 630 -9.49 0.67 -2.22
N TYR A 631 -9.91 -0.05 -1.17
CA TYR A 631 -9.29 -0.01 0.16
C TYR A 631 -7.81 -0.39 0.12
N SER A 632 -7.46 -1.47 -0.59
CA SER A 632 -6.10 -2.00 -0.66
C SER A 632 -5.15 -1.16 -1.52
N GLU A 633 -5.65 -0.58 -2.62
CA GLU A 633 -4.88 0.30 -3.51
C GLU A 633 -4.39 1.54 -2.75
N VAL A 634 -5.22 2.12 -1.88
CA VAL A 634 -4.86 3.33 -1.09
C VAL A 634 -4.23 3.04 0.27
N ARG A 635 -4.25 1.78 0.73
CA ARG A 635 -3.68 1.34 2.01
C ARG A 635 -2.18 1.64 2.11
N TYR A 636 -1.72 1.99 3.31
CA TYR A 636 -0.30 2.09 3.66
C TYR A 636 0.26 0.73 4.11
N ASP A 637 1.59 0.58 4.08
CA ASP A 637 2.30 -0.56 4.66
C ASP A 637 3.44 -0.04 5.53
N LEU A 638 3.45 -0.33 6.83
CA LEU A 638 4.50 0.16 7.74
C LEU A 638 5.88 -0.46 7.42
N ASN A 639 5.91 -1.59 6.70
CA ASN A 639 7.14 -2.27 6.30
C ASN A 639 7.78 -1.67 5.04
N ILE A 640 7.00 -0.88 4.28
CA ILE A 640 7.42 -0.17 3.08
C ILE A 640 7.42 1.33 3.41
N ASN A 641 8.61 1.93 3.42
CA ASN A 641 8.75 3.39 3.59
C ASN A 641 8.12 3.96 4.88
N GLN A 642 7.96 3.13 5.92
CA GLN A 642 7.32 3.48 7.20
C GLN A 642 5.87 3.98 7.05
N GLY A 643 5.18 3.50 6.00
CA GLY A 643 3.80 3.84 5.68
C GLY A 643 3.62 4.97 4.65
N CYS A 644 4.69 5.70 4.27
CA CYS A 644 4.62 6.76 3.26
C CYS A 644 4.03 6.23 1.93
N VAL A 645 3.05 6.94 1.37
CA VAL A 645 2.24 6.52 0.21
C VAL A 645 2.20 7.54 -0.93
N PHE A 646 2.84 8.70 -0.83
CA PHE A 646 2.79 9.73 -1.88
C PHE A 646 3.18 9.18 -3.27
N TYR A 647 4.14 8.24 -3.33
CA TYR A 647 4.58 7.59 -4.57
C TYR A 647 3.43 6.98 -5.39
N LYS A 648 2.36 6.51 -4.73
CA LYS A 648 1.17 5.98 -5.41
C LYS A 648 0.45 7.05 -6.23
N LEU A 649 0.36 8.28 -5.72
CA LEU A 649 -0.24 9.40 -6.43
C LEU A 649 0.63 9.82 -7.62
N ALA A 650 1.93 10.00 -7.41
CA ALA A 650 2.88 10.38 -8.46
C ALA A 650 2.96 9.38 -9.62
N LEU A 651 3.09 8.08 -9.31
CA LEU A 651 3.21 7.01 -10.31
C LEU A 651 1.89 6.64 -11.00
N ARG A 652 0.73 7.09 -10.47
CA ARG A 652 -0.58 6.96 -11.13
C ARG A 652 -0.90 8.17 -12.00
N ALA A 653 -0.51 9.38 -11.59
CA ALA A 653 -0.74 10.61 -12.36
C ALA A 653 0.24 10.81 -13.53
N PHE A 654 1.51 10.40 -13.35
CA PHE A 654 2.59 10.59 -14.33
C PHE A 654 3.43 9.29 -14.52
N PRO A 655 2.82 8.17 -14.96
CA PRO A 655 3.46 6.86 -15.04
C PRO A 655 4.67 6.79 -15.98
N SER A 656 4.78 7.74 -16.93
CA SER A 656 5.88 7.83 -17.90
C SER A 656 6.98 8.82 -17.53
N PHE A 657 7.00 9.40 -16.32
CA PHE A 657 8.02 10.39 -15.92
C PHE A 657 8.80 10.06 -14.64
N PHE A 658 8.24 9.22 -13.76
CA PHE A 658 8.89 8.80 -12.52
C PHE A 658 9.34 7.34 -12.60
N LYS A 659 10.60 7.08 -12.28
CA LYS A 659 11.06 5.70 -12.02
C LYS A 659 10.35 5.15 -10.77
N PRO A 660 10.03 3.85 -10.68
CA PRO A 660 9.35 3.27 -9.51
C PRO A 660 10.08 3.44 -8.17
N ASP A 661 11.39 3.69 -8.21
CA ASP A 661 12.30 3.93 -7.09
C ASP A 661 12.72 5.40 -6.94
N SER A 662 12.11 6.34 -7.68
CA SER A 662 12.51 7.75 -7.66
C SER A 662 12.21 8.42 -6.32
N ILE A 663 13.23 9.04 -5.70
CA ILE A 663 13.08 9.77 -4.44
C ILE A 663 12.08 10.94 -4.54
N TYR A 664 11.91 11.52 -5.74
CA TYR A 664 10.94 12.59 -6.02
C TYR A 664 9.49 12.11 -5.91
N ALA A 665 9.22 10.83 -6.16
CA ALA A 665 7.90 10.23 -5.94
C ALA A 665 7.71 9.78 -4.48
N HIS A 666 8.75 9.23 -3.85
CA HIS A 666 8.66 8.62 -2.51
C HIS A 666 8.70 9.59 -1.33
N TYR A 667 9.45 10.70 -1.41
CA TYR A 667 9.59 11.66 -0.30
C TYR A 667 9.63 13.15 -0.75
N PRO A 668 8.68 13.63 -1.58
CA PRO A 668 8.72 14.98 -2.16
C PRO A 668 8.68 16.14 -1.16
N MET A 669 8.18 15.93 0.05
CA MET A 669 8.05 16.97 1.10
C MET A 669 9.39 17.38 1.74
N THR A 670 10.52 16.85 1.29
CA THR A 670 11.88 17.22 1.69
C THR A 670 12.76 17.20 0.45
N ILE A 671 13.71 18.14 0.32
CA ILE A 671 14.46 18.28 -0.93
C ILE A 671 15.32 17.02 -1.24
N PRO A 672 15.50 16.61 -2.51
CA PRO A 672 16.19 15.37 -2.88
C PRO A 672 17.61 15.23 -2.32
N SER A 673 18.34 16.35 -2.23
CA SER A 673 19.70 16.39 -1.70
C SER A 673 19.77 16.10 -0.20
N GLU A 674 18.79 16.54 0.58
CA GLU A 674 18.69 16.26 2.01
C GLU A 674 18.08 14.88 2.27
N ASN A 675 17.10 14.45 1.46
CA ASN A 675 16.63 13.07 1.47
C ASN A 675 17.79 12.07 1.28
N ARG A 676 18.78 12.39 0.42
CA ARG A 676 19.98 11.56 0.28
C ARG A 676 20.79 11.46 1.59
N ASN A 677 20.98 12.56 2.30
CA ASN A 677 21.65 12.57 3.61
C ASN A 677 20.89 11.73 4.66
N ILE A 678 19.56 11.86 4.67
CA ILE A 678 18.65 11.11 5.55
C ILE A 678 18.73 9.61 5.24
N MET A 679 18.49 9.21 3.99
CA MET A 679 18.49 7.79 3.60
C MET A 679 19.87 7.14 3.78
N LYS A 680 20.96 7.89 3.60
CA LYS A 680 22.32 7.43 3.95
C LYS A 680 22.47 7.16 5.45
N THR A 681 22.01 8.08 6.29
CA THR A 681 22.01 7.92 7.76
C THR A 681 21.14 6.73 8.21
N LEU A 682 20.04 6.46 7.50
CA LEU A 682 19.14 5.34 7.75
C LEU A 682 19.59 4.00 7.13
N GLY A 683 20.72 3.96 6.42
CA GLY A 683 21.24 2.75 5.74
C GLY A 683 20.55 2.38 4.43
N ARG A 684 19.66 3.24 3.93
CA ARG A 684 18.73 2.99 2.81
C ARG A 684 19.02 3.80 1.54
N GLU A 685 20.17 4.47 1.45
CA GLU A 685 20.54 5.28 0.27
C GLU A 685 20.35 4.51 -1.05
N HIS A 686 20.76 3.23 -1.06
CA HIS A 686 20.73 2.32 -2.21
C HIS A 686 19.34 1.79 -2.60
N HIS A 687 18.27 2.16 -1.90
CA HIS A 687 16.90 1.74 -2.22
C HIS A 687 16.24 2.63 -3.29
N TYR A 688 16.82 3.78 -3.62
CA TYR A 688 16.20 4.82 -4.45
C TYR A 688 17.11 5.37 -5.54
N SER A 689 16.53 5.79 -6.66
CA SER A 689 17.18 6.70 -7.61
C SER A 689 16.99 8.16 -7.19
N TYR A 690 18.08 8.93 -7.31
CA TYR A 690 18.12 10.39 -7.08
C TYR A 690 18.16 11.18 -8.39
N GLU A 691 18.00 10.51 -9.53
CA GLU A 691 17.85 11.16 -10.83
C GLU A 691 16.54 11.96 -10.87
N ALA A 692 16.58 13.13 -11.52
CA ALA A 692 15.38 13.93 -11.75
C ALA A 692 14.35 13.19 -12.61
N PRO A 693 13.04 13.46 -12.45
CA PRO A 693 12.00 12.95 -13.35
C PRO A 693 12.30 13.34 -14.81
N ALA A 694 12.07 12.40 -15.72
CA ALA A 694 12.35 12.52 -17.15
C ALA A 694 11.48 11.54 -17.94
N PHE A 695 11.15 11.87 -19.19
CA PHE A 695 10.28 11.02 -20.01
C PHE A 695 10.88 9.63 -20.24
N ILE A 696 10.11 8.60 -19.88
CA ILE A 696 10.39 7.19 -20.09
C ILE A 696 9.54 6.72 -21.28
N PRO A 697 10.15 6.41 -22.44
CA PRO A 697 9.42 5.96 -23.61
C PRO A 697 8.53 4.74 -23.32
N PRO A 698 7.27 4.73 -23.79
CA PRO A 698 6.40 3.55 -23.67
C PRO A 698 6.98 2.40 -24.49
N ARG A 699 6.79 1.16 -24.01
CA ARG A 699 7.27 -0.03 -24.73
C ARG A 699 6.62 -0.14 -26.11
N VAL A 700 7.40 -0.50 -27.12
CA VAL A 700 6.89 -0.93 -28.42
C VAL A 700 6.19 -2.27 -28.22
N ASN A 701 5.00 -2.46 -28.79
CA ASN A 701 4.31 -3.75 -28.78
C ASN A 701 4.19 -4.23 -30.23
N LEU A 702 4.59 -5.49 -30.50
CA LEU A 702 4.46 -6.13 -31.81
C LEU A 702 3.53 -7.34 -31.69
N VAL A 703 2.64 -7.51 -32.67
CA VAL A 703 1.54 -8.50 -32.65
C VAL A 703 1.50 -9.42 -33.87
N ALA A 704 2.13 -9.07 -34.99
CA ALA A 704 2.12 -9.90 -36.19
C ALA A 704 3.06 -11.10 -36.05
N TYR A 705 2.60 -12.30 -36.43
CA TYR A 705 3.37 -13.54 -36.31
C TYR A 705 4.80 -13.46 -36.91
N PRO A 706 5.04 -12.93 -38.14
CA PRO A 706 6.39 -12.82 -38.68
C PRO A 706 7.30 -11.89 -37.86
N ASN A 707 6.78 -10.76 -37.36
CA ASN A 707 7.54 -9.80 -36.54
C ASN A 707 7.88 -10.41 -35.18
N VAL A 708 6.90 -11.03 -34.52
CA VAL A 708 7.05 -11.76 -33.26
C VAL A 708 8.12 -12.86 -33.39
N ARG A 709 8.08 -13.62 -34.49
CA ARG A 709 9.09 -14.65 -34.78
C ARG A 709 10.49 -14.07 -34.98
N ALA A 710 10.63 -13.04 -35.83
CA ALA A 710 11.92 -12.42 -36.13
C ALA A 710 12.61 -11.86 -34.88
N VAL A 711 11.85 -11.22 -33.97
CA VAL A 711 12.35 -10.67 -32.71
C VAL A 711 12.79 -11.76 -31.71
N LEU A 712 12.20 -12.96 -31.77
CA LEU A 712 12.61 -14.09 -30.92
C LEU A 712 13.84 -14.84 -31.46
N GLU A 713 13.99 -14.91 -32.79
CA GLU A 713 15.08 -15.65 -33.44
C GLU A 713 16.37 -14.80 -33.61
N ASN A 714 16.27 -13.48 -33.77
CA ASN A 714 17.42 -12.60 -34.02
C ASN A 714 18.05 -12.01 -32.74
N GLN A 715 18.97 -12.76 -32.12
CA GLN A 715 19.76 -12.29 -30.95
C GLN A 715 20.73 -11.13 -31.25
N LYS A 716 21.11 -10.90 -32.51
CA LYS A 716 22.12 -9.89 -32.87
C LYS A 716 21.56 -8.48 -32.71
N ASP A 717 20.33 -8.30 -33.18
CA ASP A 717 19.67 -7.00 -33.21
C ASP A 717 18.69 -6.82 -32.03
N PHE A 718 18.28 -7.92 -31.36
CA PHE A 718 17.41 -7.89 -30.17
C PHE A 718 17.99 -8.66 -28.99
N ARG A 719 18.24 -7.96 -27.87
CA ARG A 719 18.85 -8.53 -26.65
C ARG A 719 17.81 -8.85 -25.58
N VAL A 720 18.09 -9.82 -24.69
CA VAL A 720 17.28 -10.06 -23.48
C VAL A 720 17.52 -9.01 -22.40
N VAL A 721 16.44 -8.61 -21.72
CA VAL A 721 16.40 -7.51 -20.72
C VAL A 721 16.36 -7.98 -19.26
N TRP A 722 16.34 -9.29 -18.99
CA TRP A 722 16.08 -9.81 -17.65
C TRP A 722 17.28 -9.72 -16.69
N GLY A 723 18.50 -9.52 -17.20
CA GLY A 723 19.74 -9.59 -16.43
C GLY A 723 19.79 -8.70 -15.19
N ASP A 724 19.32 -7.47 -15.27
CA ASP A 724 19.32 -6.55 -14.11
C ASP A 724 18.32 -7.00 -13.02
N ALA A 725 17.18 -7.57 -13.42
CA ALA A 725 16.14 -8.04 -12.51
C ALA A 725 16.51 -9.39 -11.85
N THR A 726 17.13 -10.31 -12.61
CA THR A 726 17.70 -11.54 -12.05
C THR A 726 18.87 -11.23 -11.12
N ALA A 727 19.74 -10.28 -11.48
CA ALA A 727 20.85 -9.83 -10.63
C ALA A 727 20.38 -9.10 -9.36
N PHE A 728 19.30 -8.32 -9.44
CA PHE A 728 18.69 -7.71 -8.26
C PHE A 728 18.16 -8.75 -7.26
N CYS A 729 17.62 -9.89 -7.73
CA CYS A 729 17.14 -10.97 -6.87
C CYS A 729 18.27 -11.86 -6.33
N PHE A 730 19.22 -12.24 -7.18
CA PHE A 730 20.20 -13.33 -6.94
C PHE A 730 21.67 -12.88 -6.88
N GLY A 731 21.94 -11.57 -6.89
CA GLY A 731 23.29 -11.02 -6.96
C GLY A 731 24.01 -11.41 -8.25
N LYS A 732 25.35 -11.59 -8.19
CA LYS A 732 26.17 -11.97 -9.36
C LYS A 732 25.67 -13.24 -10.06
N GLY A 733 25.21 -14.24 -9.30
CA GLY A 733 24.66 -15.48 -9.87
C GLY A 733 23.44 -15.26 -10.76
N GLY A 734 22.70 -14.17 -10.56
CA GLY A 734 21.58 -13.75 -11.41
C GLY A 734 21.99 -13.13 -12.74
N PHE A 735 23.18 -12.51 -12.84
CA PHE A 735 23.75 -12.15 -14.15
C PHE A 735 24.26 -13.39 -14.88
N ASP A 736 24.87 -14.33 -14.16
CA ASP A 736 25.43 -15.57 -14.69
C ASP A 736 24.37 -16.69 -14.86
N PHE A 737 23.09 -16.40 -15.13
CA PHE A 737 22.04 -17.41 -15.34
C PHE A 737 21.85 -17.73 -16.85
N MET A 738 21.65 -19.00 -17.20
CA MET A 738 21.54 -19.45 -18.61
C MET A 738 20.50 -18.74 -19.51
N LEU A 739 19.58 -17.93 -18.96
CA LEU A 739 18.62 -17.11 -19.71
C LEU A 739 18.71 -15.59 -19.43
N SER A 740 19.62 -15.11 -18.58
CA SER A 740 19.74 -13.67 -18.26
C SER A 740 20.47 -12.84 -19.32
N GLY A 741 21.06 -13.47 -20.34
CA GLY A 741 21.73 -12.77 -21.44
C GLY A 741 22.14 -13.67 -22.61
N ASP A 742 22.74 -13.05 -23.62
CA ASP A 742 22.96 -13.65 -24.94
C ASP A 742 24.42 -14.09 -25.19
N THR A 743 25.32 -13.93 -24.22
CA THR A 743 26.75 -14.28 -24.39
C THR A 743 27.03 -15.80 -24.33
N THR A 744 28.22 -16.19 -24.80
CA THR A 744 28.71 -17.58 -24.80
C THR A 744 28.73 -18.27 -23.43
N LEU A 745 28.78 -17.51 -22.33
CA LEU A 745 28.67 -18.03 -20.97
C LEU A 745 27.29 -18.68 -20.74
N HIS A 746 26.22 -17.94 -21.01
CA HIS A 746 24.83 -18.40 -20.83
C HIS A 746 24.53 -19.60 -21.73
N ALA A 747 25.00 -19.57 -22.99
CA ALA A 747 24.88 -20.69 -23.91
C ALA A 747 25.60 -21.97 -23.42
N LYS A 748 26.79 -21.83 -22.81
CA LYS A 748 27.51 -22.95 -22.18
C LYS A 748 26.78 -23.47 -20.95
N GLN A 749 26.28 -22.59 -20.08
CA GLN A 749 25.51 -22.98 -18.89
C GLN A 749 24.21 -23.70 -19.27
N ARG A 750 23.51 -23.24 -20.31
CA ARG A 750 22.35 -23.93 -20.88
C ARG A 750 22.69 -25.37 -21.25
N GLN A 751 23.83 -25.61 -21.93
CA GLN A 751 24.29 -26.96 -22.27
C GLN A 751 24.70 -27.80 -21.04
N THR A 752 25.25 -27.18 -19.99
CA THR A 752 25.54 -27.86 -18.72
C THR A 752 24.25 -28.29 -18.02
N MET A 753 23.27 -27.38 -17.92
CA MET A 753 22.01 -27.65 -17.26
C MET A 753 21.15 -28.67 -18.02
N ASP A 754 21.11 -28.57 -19.35
CA ASP A 754 20.47 -29.54 -20.26
C ASP A 754 20.96 -30.97 -20.00
N LYS A 755 22.28 -31.19 -20.03
CA LYS A 755 22.91 -32.48 -19.74
C LYS A 755 22.74 -32.96 -18.30
N ALA A 756 22.58 -32.04 -17.34
CA ALA A 756 22.32 -32.39 -15.94
C ALA A 756 20.85 -32.75 -15.68
N LEU A 757 19.91 -32.18 -16.46
CA LEU A 757 18.46 -32.25 -16.26
C LEU A 757 17.77 -33.30 -17.13
N TYR A 758 18.28 -33.60 -18.33
CA TYR A 758 17.74 -34.65 -19.21
C TYR A 758 18.64 -35.89 -19.22
N GLN A 759 18.02 -37.06 -19.04
CA GLN A 759 18.64 -38.39 -18.98
C GLN A 759 17.68 -39.43 -19.58
N ASP A 760 18.14 -40.67 -19.75
CA ASP A 760 17.30 -41.79 -20.20
C ASP A 760 16.11 -42.04 -19.24
N GLU A 761 15.00 -42.56 -19.79
CA GLU A 761 13.68 -42.70 -19.17
C GLU A 761 13.02 -41.42 -18.58
N TRP A 762 13.67 -40.25 -18.55
CA TRP A 762 13.15 -39.01 -17.92
C TRP A 762 11.67 -38.71 -18.20
N HIS A 763 11.23 -38.79 -19.46
CA HIS A 763 9.85 -38.53 -19.87
C HIS A 763 8.83 -39.47 -19.21
N LYS A 764 9.19 -40.73 -18.94
CA LYS A 764 8.35 -41.71 -18.25
C LYS A 764 8.26 -41.37 -16.76
N SER A 765 9.38 -41.11 -16.10
CA SER A 765 9.41 -40.71 -14.69
C SER A 765 8.65 -39.39 -14.43
N VAL A 766 8.66 -38.46 -15.39
CA VAL A 766 7.84 -37.24 -15.35
C VAL A 766 6.34 -37.57 -15.51
N LYS A 767 5.93 -38.44 -16.44
CA LYS A 767 4.50 -38.86 -16.58
C LYS A 767 4.02 -39.50 -15.28
N GLU A 768 4.72 -40.53 -14.81
CA GLU A 768 4.36 -41.31 -13.61
C GLU A 768 4.23 -40.42 -12.37
N PHE A 769 5.18 -39.49 -12.16
CA PHE A 769 5.12 -38.55 -11.05
C PHE A 769 3.92 -37.59 -11.13
N TYR A 770 3.67 -36.98 -12.29
CA TYR A 770 2.58 -36.01 -12.43
C TYR A 770 1.20 -36.68 -12.39
N GLU A 771 1.08 -37.96 -12.76
CA GLU A 771 -0.13 -38.75 -12.53
C GLU A 771 -0.36 -38.97 -11.02
N ASP A 772 0.62 -39.54 -10.30
CA ASP A 772 0.47 -39.88 -8.88
C ASP A 772 0.28 -38.64 -7.99
N ILE A 773 1.06 -37.57 -8.16
CA ILE A 773 0.95 -36.38 -7.30
C ILE A 773 -0.36 -35.63 -7.53
N THR A 774 -0.89 -35.60 -8.76
CA THR A 774 -2.18 -34.96 -9.05
C THR A 774 -3.32 -35.73 -8.39
N LEU A 775 -3.26 -37.07 -8.45
CA LEU A 775 -4.25 -37.93 -7.81
C LEU A 775 -4.18 -37.86 -6.28
N GLN A 776 -2.97 -37.86 -5.69
CA GLN A 776 -2.78 -37.65 -4.26
C GLN A 776 -3.31 -36.29 -3.80
N LEU A 777 -2.98 -35.20 -4.52
CA LEU A 777 -3.47 -33.86 -4.19
C LEU A 777 -5.00 -33.76 -4.32
N LEU A 778 -5.61 -34.39 -5.33
CA LEU A 778 -7.07 -34.50 -5.43
C LEU A 778 -7.66 -35.24 -4.21
N GLN A 779 -7.07 -36.35 -3.78
CA GLN A 779 -7.55 -37.08 -2.59
C GLN A 779 -7.36 -36.29 -1.28
N GLU A 780 -6.22 -35.63 -1.10
CA GLU A 780 -5.90 -34.89 0.14
C GLU A 780 -6.61 -33.53 0.26
N ARG A 781 -7.12 -32.97 -0.84
CA ARG A 781 -7.66 -31.60 -0.89
C ARG A 781 -9.12 -31.49 -1.33
N SER A 782 -9.69 -32.54 -1.91
CA SER A 782 -11.14 -32.57 -2.21
C SER A 782 -11.96 -32.72 -0.92
N CYS A 783 -13.11 -32.06 -0.87
CA CYS A 783 -14.06 -32.14 0.24
C CYS A 783 -15.46 -32.45 -0.27
N LYS A 784 -16.20 -33.35 0.40
CA LYS A 784 -17.61 -33.63 0.07
C LYS A 784 -18.50 -32.56 0.71
N ILE A 785 -19.06 -31.66 -0.11
CA ILE A 785 -20.00 -30.62 0.30
C ILE A 785 -21.36 -30.92 -0.31
N ALA A 786 -22.39 -31.06 0.52
CA ALA A 786 -23.75 -31.45 0.12
C ALA A 786 -23.80 -32.72 -0.77
N GLY A 787 -22.85 -33.65 -0.58
CA GLY A 787 -22.73 -34.90 -1.34
C GLY A 787 -21.88 -34.83 -2.61
N ILE A 788 -21.46 -33.65 -3.05
CA ILE A 788 -20.62 -33.43 -4.26
C ILE A 788 -19.17 -33.21 -3.84
N ASN A 789 -18.19 -33.72 -4.60
CA ASN A 789 -16.78 -33.42 -4.33
C ASN A 789 -16.42 -32.03 -4.87
N GLN A 790 -15.81 -31.18 -4.03
CA GLN A 790 -15.30 -29.86 -4.40
C GLN A 790 -13.81 -29.74 -4.08
N VAL A 791 -13.04 -29.17 -5.01
CA VAL A 791 -11.61 -28.86 -4.84
C VAL A 791 -11.27 -27.51 -5.50
N ASP A 792 -10.24 -26.82 -4.99
CA ASP A 792 -9.62 -25.68 -5.71
C ASP A 792 -8.55 -26.22 -6.66
N ILE A 793 -8.89 -26.34 -7.94
CA ILE A 793 -8.03 -27.01 -8.93
C ILE A 793 -6.75 -26.21 -9.20
N THR A 794 -6.78 -24.89 -8.99
CA THR A 794 -5.63 -24.00 -9.10
C THR A 794 -4.77 -24.05 -7.86
N ARG A 795 -5.30 -23.67 -6.69
CA ARG A 795 -4.49 -23.48 -5.48
C ARG A 795 -3.97 -24.80 -4.92
N ASP A 796 -4.85 -25.80 -4.84
CA ASP A 796 -4.61 -26.99 -4.02
C ASP A 796 -4.08 -28.19 -4.83
N VAL A 797 -4.19 -28.14 -6.17
CA VAL A 797 -3.69 -29.17 -7.08
C VAL A 797 -2.64 -28.58 -8.04
N GLY A 798 -3.05 -27.72 -8.97
CA GLY A 798 -2.19 -27.21 -10.04
C GLY A 798 -0.92 -26.52 -9.57
N ASN A 799 -1.06 -25.55 -8.65
CA ASN A 799 0.06 -24.82 -8.07
C ASN A 799 1.02 -25.72 -7.28
N LEU A 800 0.54 -26.83 -6.70
CA LEU A 800 1.34 -27.66 -5.79
C LEU A 800 2.04 -28.82 -6.49
N ALA A 801 1.46 -29.40 -7.54
CA ALA A 801 2.10 -30.45 -8.33
C ALA A 801 3.48 -30.00 -8.85
N HIS A 802 3.57 -28.78 -9.37
CA HIS A 802 4.84 -28.19 -9.82
C HIS A 802 5.80 -27.84 -8.66
N VAL A 803 5.29 -27.44 -7.48
CA VAL A 803 6.13 -27.24 -6.27
C VAL A 803 6.74 -28.55 -5.78
N HIS A 804 5.97 -29.65 -5.74
CA HIS A 804 6.48 -30.97 -5.37
C HIS A 804 7.49 -31.48 -6.41
N PHE A 805 7.22 -31.31 -7.70
CA PHE A 805 8.18 -31.63 -8.78
C PHE A 805 9.50 -30.85 -8.62
N ALA A 806 9.42 -29.52 -8.45
CA ALA A 806 10.59 -28.69 -8.21
C ALA A 806 11.32 -29.08 -6.92
N SER A 807 10.60 -29.45 -5.86
CA SER A 807 11.20 -29.86 -4.60
C SER A 807 12.03 -31.14 -4.73
N ASN A 808 11.57 -32.10 -5.52
CA ASN A 808 12.28 -33.36 -5.75
C ASN A 808 13.48 -33.15 -6.68
N VAL A 809 13.26 -32.50 -7.84
CA VAL A 809 14.31 -32.26 -8.85
C VAL A 809 15.41 -31.33 -8.32
N PHE A 810 15.08 -30.31 -7.53
CA PHE A 810 16.04 -29.31 -7.01
C PHE A 810 16.42 -29.50 -5.53
N SER A 811 15.98 -30.57 -4.87
CA SER A 811 16.27 -30.86 -3.44
C SER A 811 15.88 -29.71 -2.48
N LEU A 812 14.68 -29.14 -2.69
CA LEU A 812 14.20 -28.00 -1.90
C LEU A 812 13.66 -28.44 -0.52
N PRO A 813 13.75 -27.60 0.52
CA PRO A 813 13.39 -27.95 1.90
C PRO A 813 11.88 -27.83 2.17
N LEU A 814 11.07 -28.53 1.37
CA LEU A 814 9.61 -28.53 1.45
C LEU A 814 9.09 -29.31 2.66
N LYS A 815 8.11 -28.73 3.37
CA LYS A 815 7.41 -29.35 4.51
C LYS A 815 6.17 -30.09 4.03
N THR A 816 6.19 -31.41 4.18
CA THR A 816 5.11 -32.34 3.81
C THR A 816 4.80 -33.25 5.01
N LYS A 817 3.84 -34.18 4.87
CA LYS A 817 3.60 -35.24 5.88
C LYS A 817 4.83 -36.14 6.05
N GLU A 818 5.51 -36.44 4.95
CA GLU A 818 6.71 -37.29 4.88
C GLU A 818 7.96 -36.56 5.38
N ASN A 819 8.08 -35.25 5.11
CA ASN A 819 9.13 -34.39 5.63
C ASN A 819 8.57 -33.32 6.59
N PRO A 820 8.20 -33.67 7.83
CA PRO A 820 7.68 -32.72 8.81
C PRO A 820 8.73 -31.71 9.30
N ARG A 821 10.02 -31.92 8.98
CA ARG A 821 11.14 -31.01 9.28
C ARG A 821 11.42 -29.98 8.17
N GLY A 822 10.69 -30.00 7.06
CA GLY A 822 10.82 -28.98 6.01
C GLY A 822 10.56 -27.55 6.53
N ILE A 823 11.20 -26.56 5.90
CA ILE A 823 11.22 -25.18 6.37
C ILE A 823 10.07 -24.36 5.76
N PHE A 824 9.76 -24.55 4.48
CA PHE A 824 8.65 -23.89 3.79
C PHE A 824 7.51 -24.87 3.53
N THR A 825 6.27 -24.46 3.74
CA THR A 825 5.08 -25.24 3.40
C THR A 825 4.67 -24.99 1.94
N GLU A 826 3.92 -25.88 1.28
CA GLU A 826 3.77 -25.89 -0.21
C GLU A 826 3.40 -24.55 -0.88
N HIS A 827 2.25 -23.94 -0.55
CA HIS A 827 1.86 -22.64 -1.11
C HIS A 827 2.81 -21.48 -0.72
N GLU A 828 3.61 -21.58 0.34
CA GLU A 828 4.64 -20.57 0.65
C GLU A 828 5.79 -20.65 -0.36
N MET A 829 6.25 -21.86 -0.68
CA MET A 829 7.23 -22.08 -1.75
C MET A 829 6.68 -21.59 -3.10
N TYR A 830 5.41 -21.86 -3.40
CA TYR A 830 4.73 -21.30 -4.57
C TYR A 830 4.75 -19.77 -4.57
N MET A 831 4.36 -19.11 -3.47
CA MET A 831 4.32 -17.64 -3.42
C MET A 831 5.70 -17.01 -3.48
N ILE A 832 6.74 -17.62 -2.91
CA ILE A 832 8.12 -17.17 -3.10
C ILE A 832 8.48 -17.19 -4.59
N MET A 833 8.28 -18.32 -5.26
CA MET A 833 8.57 -18.47 -6.70
C MET A 833 7.72 -17.51 -7.55
N ALA A 834 6.43 -17.35 -7.23
CA ALA A 834 5.53 -16.46 -7.96
C ALA A 834 5.89 -14.97 -7.78
N VAL A 835 6.28 -14.54 -6.58
CA VAL A 835 6.72 -13.17 -6.29
C VAL A 835 8.04 -12.85 -6.99
N ILE A 836 9.03 -13.76 -6.92
CA ILE A 836 10.32 -13.58 -7.62
C ILE A 836 10.13 -13.61 -9.14
N PHE A 837 9.32 -14.54 -9.68
CA PHE A 837 8.99 -14.55 -11.12
C PHE A 837 8.31 -13.25 -11.54
N THR A 838 7.35 -12.75 -10.75
CA THR A 838 6.67 -11.48 -11.05
C THR A 838 7.67 -10.32 -11.10
N CYS A 839 8.61 -10.26 -10.16
CA CYS A 839 9.67 -9.25 -10.14
C CYS A 839 10.63 -9.31 -11.36
N ILE A 840 10.84 -10.48 -11.96
CA ILE A 840 11.78 -10.66 -13.08
C ILE A 840 11.09 -10.49 -14.44
N PHE A 841 9.85 -10.99 -14.58
CA PHE A 841 9.18 -11.14 -15.89
C PHE A 841 7.89 -10.32 -16.04
N PHE A 842 7.22 -9.93 -14.93
CA PHE A 842 5.91 -9.26 -14.93
C PHE A 842 5.86 -8.02 -14.03
N ASP A 843 6.98 -7.32 -13.87
CA ASP A 843 7.06 -6.04 -13.14
C ASP A 843 6.50 -4.88 -13.99
N VAL A 844 5.16 -4.87 -14.14
CA VAL A 844 4.43 -4.02 -15.11
C VAL A 844 3.59 -2.90 -14.48
N ASP A 845 3.48 -2.84 -13.16
CA ASP A 845 2.77 -1.79 -12.43
C ASP A 845 3.78 -0.92 -11.64
N PRO A 846 4.12 0.30 -12.10
CA PRO A 846 5.10 1.16 -11.44
C PRO A 846 4.81 1.40 -9.95
N ALA A 847 3.54 1.56 -9.58
CA ALA A 847 3.13 1.82 -8.19
C ALA A 847 3.21 0.56 -7.28
N LYS A 848 3.43 -0.63 -7.85
CA LYS A 848 3.60 -1.89 -7.10
C LYS A 848 4.99 -2.51 -7.27
N SER A 849 5.76 -2.05 -8.25
CA SER A 849 7.14 -2.46 -8.52
C SER A 849 8.07 -2.30 -7.31
N PHE A 850 8.03 -1.14 -6.62
CA PHE A 850 8.89 -0.90 -5.45
C PHE A 850 8.69 -1.93 -4.31
N PRO A 851 7.48 -2.15 -3.76
CA PRO A 851 7.27 -3.17 -2.73
C PRO A 851 7.45 -4.60 -3.26
N LEU A 852 7.10 -4.87 -4.53
CA LEU A 852 7.34 -6.17 -5.18
C LEU A 852 8.83 -6.53 -5.17
N ARG A 853 9.69 -5.60 -5.59
CA ARG A 853 11.16 -5.77 -5.61
C ARG A 853 11.71 -6.04 -4.22
N HIS A 854 11.31 -5.25 -3.22
CA HIS A 854 11.76 -5.44 -1.84
C HIS A 854 11.36 -6.80 -1.25
N ALA A 855 10.13 -7.25 -1.52
CA ALA A 855 9.65 -8.57 -1.13
C ALA A 855 10.44 -9.68 -1.85
N ALA A 856 10.55 -9.60 -3.18
CA ALA A 856 11.23 -10.58 -4.03
C ALA A 856 12.71 -10.75 -3.66
N HIS A 857 13.43 -9.65 -3.41
CA HIS A 857 14.81 -9.70 -2.93
C HIS A 857 14.88 -10.39 -1.55
N ALA A 858 14.05 -9.99 -0.59
CA ALA A 858 14.06 -10.58 0.75
C ALA A 858 13.81 -12.10 0.75
N VAL A 859 12.82 -12.59 -0.01
CA VAL A 859 12.59 -14.05 -0.12
C VAL A 859 13.63 -14.77 -0.97
N SER A 860 14.22 -14.12 -1.98
CA SER A 860 15.35 -14.69 -2.74
C SER A 860 16.56 -14.92 -1.83
N GLN A 861 16.90 -13.93 -1.01
CA GLN A 861 18.02 -14.03 -0.07
C GLN A 861 17.79 -15.13 0.97
N GLN A 862 16.58 -15.23 1.53
CA GLN A 862 16.24 -16.26 2.51
C GLN A 862 16.19 -17.68 1.90
N LEU A 863 15.52 -17.87 0.76
CA LEU A 863 15.43 -19.17 0.09
C LEU A 863 16.82 -19.63 -0.37
N GLY A 864 17.64 -18.72 -0.91
CA GLY A 864 18.96 -19.07 -1.43
C GLY A 864 19.99 -19.40 -0.38
N ALA A 865 19.99 -18.74 0.78
CA ALA A 865 20.85 -19.14 1.91
C ALA A 865 20.60 -20.60 2.34
N ILE A 866 19.34 -21.04 2.33
CA ILE A 866 18.95 -22.40 2.74
C ILE A 866 19.28 -23.43 1.64
N ILE A 867 19.07 -23.09 0.36
CA ILE A 867 19.47 -23.97 -0.75
C ILE A 867 21.00 -24.09 -0.82
N GLU A 868 21.76 -23.02 -0.57
CA GLU A 868 23.23 -23.09 -0.57
C GLU A 868 23.74 -24.01 0.56
N ALA A 869 23.10 -24.02 1.72
CA ALA A 869 23.38 -24.97 2.79
C ALA A 869 23.07 -26.42 2.37
N ASN A 870 21.92 -26.67 1.71
CA ASN A 870 21.59 -27.99 1.16
C ASN A 870 22.61 -28.45 0.11
N VAL A 871 22.98 -27.59 -0.84
CA VAL A 871 23.97 -27.89 -1.91
C VAL A 871 25.35 -28.17 -1.31
N LYS A 872 25.80 -27.39 -0.32
CA LYS A 872 27.04 -27.67 0.44
C LYS A 872 26.98 -29.03 1.16
N SER A 873 25.83 -29.42 1.72
CA SER A 873 25.68 -30.73 2.36
C SER A 873 25.82 -31.91 1.38
N ILE A 874 25.45 -31.72 0.11
CA ILE A 874 25.53 -32.76 -0.94
C ILE A 874 26.95 -32.89 -1.51
N GLY A 875 27.72 -31.80 -1.54
CA GLY A 875 29.12 -31.78 -2.00
C GLY A 875 30.16 -32.18 -0.94
N GLY A 876 29.78 -32.30 0.34
CA GLY A 876 30.69 -32.62 1.45
C GLY A 876 31.09 -34.10 1.52
N SER A 877 32.26 -34.45 0.95
CA SER A 877 32.81 -35.80 1.00
C SER A 877 33.41 -36.16 2.38
N GLY A 878 33.34 -37.44 2.77
CA GLY A 878 33.97 -37.96 3.99
C GLY A 878 33.06 -38.87 4.82
N LEU A 879 32.40 -38.31 5.84
CA LEU A 879 31.70 -39.06 6.90
C LEU A 879 30.27 -38.60 7.20
N ILE A 880 29.89 -37.39 6.80
CA ILE A 880 28.58 -36.81 7.18
C ILE A 880 27.46 -37.28 6.24
N SER A 881 27.75 -37.52 4.95
CA SER A 881 26.78 -38.02 3.96
C SER A 881 26.09 -39.28 4.45
N SER A 882 26.83 -40.34 4.80
CA SER A 882 26.24 -41.64 5.16
C SER A 882 25.36 -41.60 6.41
N LEU A 883 25.64 -40.69 7.36
CA LEU A 883 24.78 -40.45 8.53
C LEU A 883 23.49 -39.69 8.19
N MET A 884 23.52 -38.78 7.21
CA MET A 884 22.32 -38.05 6.74
C MET A 884 21.50 -38.83 5.71
N ASP A 885 22.14 -39.65 4.87
CA ASP A 885 21.48 -40.51 3.88
C ASP A 885 20.62 -41.58 4.59
N GLY A 886 21.02 -42.03 5.78
CA GLY A 886 20.19 -42.87 6.66
C GLY A 886 18.89 -42.21 7.15
N PHE A 887 18.82 -40.87 7.15
CA PHE A 887 17.62 -40.08 7.48
C PHE A 887 16.80 -39.65 6.25
N ARG A 888 17.25 -39.97 5.02
CA ARG A 888 16.62 -39.56 3.75
C ARG A 888 15.90 -40.71 3.01
N ARG A 889 15.61 -41.82 3.69
CA ARG A 889 14.88 -42.96 3.10
C ARG A 889 13.39 -42.67 2.91
N ASN A 890 13.05 -42.03 1.80
CA ASN A 890 11.76 -42.23 1.15
C ASN A 890 12.01 -42.61 -0.32
N HIS A 891 11.36 -43.66 -0.82
CA HIS A 891 11.69 -44.24 -2.13
C HIS A 891 10.90 -43.57 -3.25
N ASN A 892 11.45 -42.49 -3.81
CA ASN A 892 10.89 -41.84 -4.99
C ASN A 892 12.02 -41.44 -5.96
N ALA A 893 11.98 -41.95 -7.19
CA ALA A 893 13.11 -41.90 -8.14
C ALA A 893 13.56 -40.46 -8.47
N LEU A 894 12.63 -39.50 -8.49
CA LEU A 894 12.95 -38.09 -8.73
C LEU A 894 13.68 -37.39 -7.56
N GLN A 895 13.60 -37.94 -6.34
CA GLN A 895 14.32 -37.38 -5.19
C GLN A 895 15.81 -37.80 -5.21
N GLU A 896 16.09 -39.06 -5.56
CA GLU A 896 17.46 -39.51 -5.85
C GLU A 896 18.02 -38.76 -7.07
N TYR A 897 17.20 -38.56 -8.11
CA TYR A 897 17.56 -37.79 -9.29
C TYR A 897 18.06 -36.37 -8.97
N GLY A 898 17.39 -35.66 -8.07
CA GLY A 898 17.80 -34.30 -7.67
C GLY A 898 19.16 -34.27 -6.96
N VAL A 899 19.44 -35.23 -6.07
CA VAL A 899 20.76 -35.35 -5.42
C VAL A 899 21.85 -35.68 -6.44
N HIS A 900 21.56 -36.55 -7.41
CA HIS A 900 22.48 -36.86 -8.51
C HIS A 900 22.68 -35.68 -9.48
N MET A 901 21.65 -34.89 -9.77
CA MET A 901 21.76 -33.66 -10.57
C MET A 901 22.68 -32.63 -9.89
N VAL A 902 22.54 -32.41 -8.58
CA VAL A 902 23.44 -31.50 -7.83
C VAL A 902 24.90 -32.00 -7.90
N ARG A 903 25.14 -33.31 -7.81
CA ARG A 903 26.48 -33.90 -8.01
C ARG A 903 27.03 -33.68 -9.42
N ARG A 904 26.21 -33.91 -10.47
CA ARG A 904 26.57 -33.60 -11.88
C ARG A 904 26.91 -32.12 -12.11
N LEU A 905 26.26 -31.20 -11.39
CA LEU A 905 26.58 -29.77 -11.46
C LEU A 905 27.93 -29.44 -10.81
N PHE A 906 28.31 -30.09 -9.70
CA PHE A 906 29.68 -29.99 -9.16
C PHE A 906 30.74 -30.57 -10.12
N GLU A 907 30.45 -31.70 -10.77
CA GLU A 907 31.33 -32.32 -11.79
C GLU A 907 31.59 -31.39 -13.00
N SER A 908 30.69 -30.43 -13.26
CA SER A 908 30.88 -29.41 -14.30
C SER A 908 31.87 -28.28 -13.93
N GLY A 909 32.37 -28.26 -12.69
CA GLY A 909 33.34 -27.27 -12.19
C GLY A 909 32.73 -26.02 -11.56
N LEU A 910 31.43 -26.03 -11.22
CA LEU A 910 30.74 -24.92 -10.55
C LEU A 910 30.88 -25.01 -9.02
N GLY A 911 31.00 -23.86 -8.34
CA GLY A 911 30.99 -23.79 -6.88
C GLY A 911 29.58 -23.93 -6.31
N ALA A 912 29.46 -24.29 -5.03
CA ALA A 912 28.15 -24.50 -4.36
C ALA A 912 27.24 -23.25 -4.42
N SER A 913 27.84 -22.06 -4.37
CA SER A 913 27.11 -20.79 -4.52
C SER A 913 26.68 -20.57 -5.97
N ASP A 914 27.55 -20.82 -6.96
CA ASP A 914 27.20 -20.72 -8.39
C ASP A 914 26.04 -21.68 -8.74
N ILE A 915 26.12 -22.95 -8.31
CA ILE A 915 25.06 -23.95 -8.49
C ILE A 915 23.73 -23.45 -7.92
N THR A 916 23.76 -22.82 -6.74
CA THR A 916 22.58 -22.31 -6.05
C THR A 916 21.97 -21.11 -6.76
N TRP A 917 22.73 -20.02 -6.90
CA TRP A 917 22.24 -18.72 -7.33
C TRP A 917 22.13 -18.55 -8.84
N SER A 918 22.90 -19.32 -9.62
CA SER A 918 22.88 -19.22 -11.10
C SER A 918 22.13 -20.34 -11.80
N GLN A 919 22.01 -21.54 -11.20
CA GLN A 919 21.35 -22.69 -11.85
C GLN A 919 20.05 -23.06 -11.14
N ILE A 920 20.08 -23.42 -9.87
CA ILE A 920 18.93 -24.01 -9.16
C ILE A 920 17.79 -22.99 -8.97
N ILE A 921 18.04 -21.88 -8.27
CA ILE A 921 16.97 -20.95 -7.89
C ILE A 921 16.33 -20.29 -9.11
N PRO A 922 17.08 -19.77 -10.10
CA PRO A 922 16.48 -19.15 -11.27
C PRO A 922 15.64 -20.14 -12.09
N THR A 923 16.10 -21.40 -12.24
CA THR A 923 15.38 -22.44 -12.99
C THR A 923 14.10 -22.87 -12.27
N ALA A 924 14.16 -23.16 -10.97
CA ALA A 924 12.99 -23.54 -10.19
C ALA A 924 11.93 -22.41 -10.17
N THR A 925 12.39 -21.17 -9.99
CA THR A 925 11.55 -19.96 -10.03
C THR A 925 10.90 -19.78 -11.39
N ALA A 926 11.65 -19.92 -12.49
CA ALA A 926 11.13 -19.78 -13.85
C ALA A 926 10.14 -20.89 -14.26
N MET A 927 10.25 -22.08 -13.65
CA MET A 927 9.43 -23.24 -13.99
C MET A 927 8.04 -23.20 -13.31
N VAL A 928 7.99 -23.06 -11.98
CA VAL A 928 6.81 -23.40 -11.19
C VAL A 928 5.59 -22.50 -11.46
N PRO A 929 5.67 -21.16 -11.39
CA PRO A 929 4.50 -20.31 -11.62
C PRO A 929 4.02 -20.40 -13.07
N ASN A 930 4.94 -20.56 -14.02
CA ASN A 930 4.64 -20.59 -15.44
C ASN A 930 3.89 -21.88 -15.86
N GLN A 931 4.30 -23.05 -15.36
CA GLN A 931 3.57 -24.30 -15.64
C GLN A 931 2.22 -24.32 -14.91
N ALA A 932 2.15 -23.81 -13.68
CA ALA A 932 0.93 -23.77 -12.89
C ALA A 932 -0.18 -22.89 -13.49
N GLN A 933 0.18 -21.72 -14.04
CA GLN A 933 -0.79 -20.88 -14.77
C GLN A 933 -1.28 -21.58 -16.04
N VAL A 934 -0.40 -22.29 -16.76
CA VAL A 934 -0.74 -23.00 -18.00
C VAL A 934 -1.77 -24.09 -17.71
N PHE A 935 -1.53 -24.94 -16.71
CA PHE A 935 -2.48 -25.97 -16.30
C PHE A 935 -3.85 -25.39 -15.97
N THR A 936 -3.90 -24.31 -15.19
CA THR A 936 -5.17 -23.62 -14.88
C THR A 936 -5.85 -23.06 -16.13
N GLN A 937 -5.11 -22.45 -17.05
CA GLN A 937 -5.66 -21.90 -18.32
C GLN A 937 -6.24 -23.01 -19.22
N ILE A 938 -5.67 -24.22 -19.21
CA ILE A 938 -6.21 -25.39 -19.91
C ILE A 938 -7.56 -25.81 -19.31
N ILE A 939 -7.64 -26.00 -17.99
CA ILE A 939 -8.87 -26.42 -17.30
C ILE A 939 -9.97 -25.34 -17.42
N ASP A 940 -9.62 -24.06 -17.27
CA ASP A 940 -10.55 -22.94 -17.46
C ASP A 940 -11.11 -22.87 -18.89
N TYR A 941 -10.29 -23.15 -19.90
CA TYR A 941 -10.77 -23.20 -21.28
C TYR A 941 -11.76 -24.36 -21.47
N TYR A 942 -11.43 -25.59 -21.05
CA TYR A 942 -12.33 -26.72 -21.23
C TYR A 942 -13.59 -26.68 -20.34
N LEU A 943 -13.56 -25.95 -19.23
CA LEU A 943 -14.75 -25.63 -18.42
C LEU A 943 -15.49 -24.36 -18.88
N SER A 944 -15.10 -23.72 -19.99
CA SER A 944 -15.85 -22.62 -20.61
C SER A 944 -16.99 -23.10 -21.50
N GLU A 945 -17.89 -22.19 -21.88
CA GLU A 945 -19.01 -22.49 -22.79
C GLU A 945 -18.54 -23.00 -24.17
N ASP A 946 -17.40 -22.51 -24.67
CA ASP A 946 -16.83 -22.93 -25.96
C ASP A 946 -16.08 -24.26 -25.87
N GLY A 947 -15.36 -24.48 -24.75
CA GLY A 947 -14.50 -25.65 -24.56
C GLY A 947 -15.24 -26.90 -24.07
N LYS A 948 -16.36 -26.74 -23.34
CA LYS A 948 -17.08 -27.87 -22.72
C LYS A 948 -17.54 -28.95 -23.70
N LYS A 949 -17.71 -28.60 -24.99
CA LYS A 949 -18.02 -29.53 -26.08
C LYS A 949 -16.97 -30.64 -26.26
N HIS A 950 -15.73 -30.43 -25.80
CA HIS A 950 -14.63 -31.39 -25.87
C HIS A 950 -14.47 -32.25 -24.61
N LEU A 951 -15.06 -31.87 -23.46
CA LEU A 951 -14.91 -32.61 -22.19
C LEU A 951 -15.28 -34.10 -22.28
N PRO A 952 -16.34 -34.54 -23.00
CA PRO A 952 -16.68 -35.97 -23.06
C PRO A 952 -15.61 -36.81 -23.76
N GLU A 953 -14.98 -36.28 -24.81
CA GLU A 953 -13.90 -36.99 -25.52
C GLU A 953 -12.58 -36.90 -24.75
N ILE A 954 -12.31 -35.80 -24.05
CA ILE A 954 -11.18 -35.70 -23.11
C ILE A 954 -11.32 -36.73 -21.99
N ASN A 955 -12.52 -36.90 -21.41
CA ASN A 955 -12.79 -37.92 -20.38
C ASN A 955 -12.59 -39.35 -20.92
N ARG A 956 -13.05 -39.63 -22.14
CA ARG A 956 -12.83 -40.90 -22.82
C ARG A 956 -11.34 -41.18 -23.08
N LEU A 957 -10.59 -40.21 -23.60
CA LEU A 957 -9.15 -40.35 -23.86
C LEU A 957 -8.34 -40.46 -22.55
N ALA A 958 -8.71 -39.70 -21.52
CA ALA A 958 -8.10 -39.77 -20.19
C ALA A 958 -8.20 -41.16 -19.55
N LYS A 959 -9.29 -41.89 -19.80
CA LYS A 959 -9.54 -43.26 -19.31
C LYS A 959 -8.88 -44.36 -20.15
N LEU A 960 -8.23 -44.02 -21.27
CA LEU A 960 -7.46 -44.94 -22.10
C LEU A 960 -5.96 -44.71 -21.89
N ASP A 961 -5.21 -45.65 -21.31
CA ASP A 961 -3.75 -45.50 -21.15
C ASP A 961 -3.01 -46.00 -22.39
N THR A 962 -3.01 -45.20 -23.47
CA THR A 962 -2.35 -45.51 -24.75
C THR A 962 -1.54 -44.32 -25.27
N ARG A 963 -0.47 -44.58 -26.03
CA ARG A 963 0.37 -43.52 -26.63
C ARG A 963 -0.42 -42.58 -27.55
N ASP A 964 -1.37 -43.11 -28.31
CA ASP A 964 -2.20 -42.32 -29.22
C ASP A 964 -3.11 -41.35 -28.44
N SER A 965 -3.61 -41.78 -27.27
CA SER A 965 -4.38 -40.90 -26.39
C SER A 965 -3.51 -39.85 -25.68
N ASP A 966 -2.24 -40.16 -25.35
CA ASP A 966 -1.29 -39.17 -24.84
C ASP A 966 -1.01 -38.07 -25.89
N ASP A 967 -0.82 -38.42 -27.17
CA ASP A 967 -0.61 -37.42 -28.25
C ASP A 967 -1.88 -36.58 -28.52
N LEU A 968 -3.08 -37.19 -28.46
CA LEU A 968 -4.34 -36.45 -28.58
C LEU A 968 -4.60 -35.51 -27.40
N LEU A 969 -4.34 -35.94 -26.16
CA LEU A 969 -4.43 -35.09 -24.97
C LEU A 969 -3.38 -33.97 -25.00
N LEU A 970 -2.16 -34.24 -25.49
CA LEU A 970 -1.14 -33.23 -25.72
C LEU A 970 -1.60 -32.18 -26.74
N ARG A 971 -2.23 -32.58 -27.85
CA ARG A 971 -2.81 -31.65 -28.84
C ARG A 971 -3.92 -30.78 -28.25
N TYR A 972 -4.79 -31.35 -27.41
CA TYR A 972 -5.76 -30.56 -26.63
C TYR A 972 -5.06 -29.54 -25.73
N CYS A 973 -4.05 -29.94 -24.94
CA CYS A 973 -3.24 -29.01 -24.14
C CYS A 973 -2.68 -27.85 -24.99
N MET A 974 -2.09 -28.14 -26.17
CA MET A 974 -1.49 -27.10 -27.02
C MET A 974 -2.54 -26.11 -27.57
N GLU A 975 -3.72 -26.58 -28.00
CA GLU A 975 -4.79 -25.70 -28.49
C GLU A 975 -5.41 -24.84 -27.38
N ALA A 976 -5.62 -25.40 -26.18
CA ALA A 976 -6.12 -24.62 -25.05
C ALA A 976 -5.14 -23.53 -24.59
N ILE A 977 -3.82 -23.82 -24.64
CA ILE A 977 -2.77 -22.81 -24.43
C ILE A 977 -2.80 -21.75 -25.53
N ARG A 978 -2.97 -22.14 -26.80
CA ARG A 978 -3.04 -21.21 -27.93
C ARG A 978 -4.22 -20.23 -27.80
N LEU A 979 -5.37 -20.70 -27.32
CA LEU A 979 -6.61 -19.93 -27.24
C LEU A 979 -6.76 -19.07 -25.96
N ASN A 980 -6.44 -19.64 -24.78
CA ASN A 980 -6.64 -18.97 -23.48
C ASN A 980 -5.33 -18.39 -22.90
N GLY A 981 -4.16 -18.74 -23.45
CA GLY A 981 -2.85 -18.36 -22.93
C GLY A 981 -2.40 -16.92 -23.23
N ILE A 982 -2.03 -16.19 -22.19
CA ILE A 982 -1.64 -14.77 -22.24
C ILE A 982 -0.12 -14.55 -22.26
N PHE A 983 0.56 -15.20 -23.21
CA PHE A 983 2.02 -15.21 -23.28
C PHE A 983 2.61 -14.07 -24.14
N GLY A 984 3.85 -13.71 -23.84
CA GLY A 984 4.65 -12.74 -24.57
C GLY A 984 6.07 -12.68 -24.04
N SER A 985 6.94 -11.86 -24.64
CA SER A 985 8.34 -11.73 -24.21
C SER A 985 8.86 -10.31 -24.41
N TYR A 986 9.83 -9.90 -23.58
CA TYR A 986 10.51 -8.61 -23.69
C TYR A 986 11.88 -8.74 -24.35
N ARG A 987 12.23 -7.77 -25.20
CA ARG A 987 13.57 -7.57 -25.77
C ARG A 987 13.93 -6.08 -25.78
N GLU A 988 15.20 -5.78 -26.01
CA GLU A 988 15.70 -4.42 -26.24
C GLU A 988 16.37 -4.37 -27.62
N SER A 989 15.96 -3.43 -28.47
CA SER A 989 16.58 -3.25 -29.78
C SER A 989 17.99 -2.69 -29.66
N GLN A 990 18.92 -3.24 -30.42
CA GLN A 990 20.28 -2.71 -30.58
C GLN A 990 20.45 -1.95 -31.91
N THR A 991 19.44 -1.97 -32.78
CA THR A 991 19.44 -1.35 -34.11
C THR A 991 18.22 -0.46 -34.34
N HIS A 992 18.29 0.36 -35.39
CA HIS A 992 17.13 1.06 -35.94
C HIS A 992 16.50 0.23 -37.06
N MET A 993 15.18 0.09 -37.06
CA MET A 993 14.41 -0.52 -38.14
C MET A 993 12.93 -0.13 -38.08
N SER A 994 12.24 -0.15 -39.22
CA SER A 994 10.80 0.07 -39.30
C SER A 994 10.13 -1.20 -39.84
N VAL A 995 9.02 -1.63 -39.24
CA VAL A 995 8.31 -2.87 -39.58
C VAL A 995 6.81 -2.63 -39.79
N ASP A 996 6.17 -3.39 -40.67
CA ASP A 996 4.70 -3.41 -40.78
C ASP A 996 4.10 -4.47 -39.85
N ASP A 997 3.23 -4.06 -38.93
CA ASP A 997 2.59 -4.89 -37.92
C ASP A 997 1.06 -4.88 -38.15
N TYR A 998 0.64 -5.62 -39.18
CA TYR A 998 -0.74 -5.69 -39.73
C TYR A 998 -1.30 -4.36 -40.28
N GLY A 999 -0.56 -3.70 -41.19
CA GLY A 999 -0.97 -2.41 -41.78
C GLY A 999 -0.64 -1.20 -40.89
N ARG A 1000 0.15 -1.41 -39.83
CA ARG A 1000 0.68 -0.36 -38.97
C ARG A 1000 2.20 -0.36 -39.10
N GLU A 1001 2.74 0.70 -39.69
CA GLU A 1001 4.18 0.95 -39.65
C GLU A 1001 4.62 1.29 -38.22
N VAL A 1002 5.61 0.56 -37.71
CA VAL A 1002 6.18 0.69 -36.37
C VAL A 1002 7.68 0.95 -36.50
N ASP A 1003 8.09 2.15 -36.11
CA ASP A 1003 9.49 2.57 -36.07
C ASP A 1003 10.14 2.16 -34.72
N ILE A 1004 11.29 1.48 -34.78
CA ILE A 1004 11.99 0.89 -33.64
C ILE A 1004 13.42 1.43 -33.60
N LYS A 1005 13.86 1.95 -32.45
CA LYS A 1005 15.17 2.59 -32.26
C LYS A 1005 16.08 1.80 -31.31
N PRO A 1006 17.41 1.96 -31.39
CA PRO A 1006 18.33 1.40 -30.41
C PRO A 1006 17.98 1.86 -28.99
N GLY A 1007 17.87 0.92 -28.06
CA GLY A 1007 17.41 1.15 -26.68
C GLY A 1007 15.90 0.99 -26.46
N ASP A 1008 15.08 0.87 -27.51
CA ASP A 1008 13.64 0.66 -27.33
C ASP A 1008 13.34 -0.71 -26.74
N LYS A 1009 12.49 -0.73 -25.71
CA LYS A 1009 11.96 -1.96 -25.11
C LYS A 1009 10.77 -2.46 -25.92
N ILE A 1010 10.95 -3.61 -26.54
CA ILE A 1010 9.95 -4.28 -27.37
C ILE A 1010 9.29 -5.38 -26.54
N PHE A 1011 7.96 -5.46 -26.62
CA PHE A 1011 7.17 -6.57 -26.11
C PHE A 1011 6.48 -7.28 -27.28
N VAL A 1012 6.82 -8.55 -27.49
CA VAL A 1012 6.17 -9.40 -28.49
C VAL A 1012 4.97 -10.12 -27.86
N SER A 1013 3.78 -9.92 -28.42
CA SER A 1013 2.54 -10.54 -27.97
C SER A 1013 2.30 -11.87 -28.68
N PHE A 1014 2.13 -12.95 -27.94
CA PHE A 1014 1.76 -14.23 -28.55
C PHE A 1014 0.24 -14.37 -28.70
N VAL A 1015 -0.57 -13.53 -28.03
CA VAL A 1015 -2.05 -13.64 -27.98
C VAL A 1015 -2.71 -13.45 -29.35
N GLN A 1016 -2.18 -12.52 -30.16
CA GLN A 1016 -2.66 -12.26 -31.52
C GLN A 1016 -1.91 -13.09 -32.57
N ALA A 1017 -0.59 -13.30 -32.40
CA ALA A 1017 0.18 -14.19 -33.27
C ALA A 1017 -0.38 -15.64 -33.28
N ASN A 1018 -0.82 -16.15 -32.12
CA ASN A 1018 -1.50 -17.45 -31.98
C ASN A 1018 -2.90 -17.52 -32.63
N ARG A 1019 -3.39 -16.41 -33.19
CA ARG A 1019 -4.67 -16.29 -33.92
C ARG A 1019 -4.49 -15.78 -35.36
N ASP A 1020 -3.24 -15.63 -35.84
CA ASP A 1020 -2.97 -15.23 -37.22
C ASP A 1020 -3.58 -16.27 -38.19
N PRO A 1021 -4.59 -15.91 -39.01
CA PRO A 1021 -5.28 -16.87 -39.87
C PRO A 1021 -4.40 -17.41 -41.00
N THR A 1022 -3.24 -16.80 -41.28
CA THR A 1022 -2.29 -17.29 -42.28
C THR A 1022 -1.47 -18.48 -41.78
N VAL A 1023 -1.29 -18.59 -40.45
CA VAL A 1023 -0.59 -19.70 -39.78
C VAL A 1023 -1.58 -20.66 -39.11
N PHE A 1024 -2.70 -20.13 -38.62
CA PHE A 1024 -3.75 -20.86 -37.90
C PHE A 1024 -5.11 -20.73 -38.62
N PRO A 1025 -5.35 -21.46 -39.71
CA PRO A 1025 -6.69 -21.59 -40.30
C PRO A 1025 -7.72 -21.98 -39.22
N ASP A 1026 -8.92 -21.41 -39.29
CA ASP A 1026 -9.95 -21.50 -38.26
C ASP A 1026 -9.40 -21.13 -36.86
N PRO A 1027 -8.93 -19.89 -36.64
CA PRO A 1027 -8.08 -19.55 -35.50
C PRO A 1027 -8.78 -19.75 -34.14
N ASP A 1028 -10.09 -19.53 -34.03
CA ASP A 1028 -10.82 -19.70 -32.77
C ASP A 1028 -11.41 -21.12 -32.56
N GLN A 1029 -11.12 -22.08 -33.45
CA GLN A 1029 -11.49 -23.49 -33.26
C GLN A 1029 -10.31 -24.35 -32.80
N VAL A 1030 -10.59 -25.28 -31.90
CA VAL A 1030 -9.68 -26.34 -31.46
C VAL A 1030 -9.47 -27.33 -32.61
N ARG A 1031 -8.26 -27.39 -33.15
CA ARG A 1031 -7.86 -28.32 -34.21
C ARG A 1031 -6.63 -29.13 -33.80
N LEU A 1032 -6.77 -30.44 -33.74
CA LEU A 1032 -5.72 -31.36 -33.29
C LEU A 1032 -4.70 -31.68 -34.41
N ASP A 1033 -5.02 -31.39 -35.66
CA ASP A 1033 -4.20 -31.69 -36.85
C ASP A 1033 -3.10 -30.65 -37.13
N ARG A 1034 -2.99 -29.59 -36.32
CA ARG A 1034 -2.01 -28.51 -36.49
C ARG A 1034 -0.55 -28.99 -36.28
N PRO A 1035 0.45 -28.42 -37.00
CA PRO A 1035 1.87 -28.70 -36.78
C PRO A 1035 2.36 -28.30 -35.38
N MET A 1036 3.21 -29.13 -34.76
CA MET A 1036 3.70 -28.93 -33.38
C MET A 1036 4.76 -27.80 -33.26
N ASP A 1037 5.35 -27.38 -34.37
CA ASP A 1037 6.33 -26.30 -34.49
C ASP A 1037 5.68 -24.91 -34.62
N ALA A 1038 4.41 -24.82 -35.00
CA ALA A 1038 3.64 -23.57 -35.04
C ALA A 1038 3.38 -22.98 -33.63
N TYR A 1039 3.43 -23.78 -32.57
CA TYR A 1039 3.13 -23.33 -31.21
C TYR A 1039 4.32 -22.59 -30.57
N ILE A 1040 4.33 -21.26 -30.71
CA ILE A 1040 5.41 -20.37 -30.25
C ILE A 1040 5.44 -20.08 -28.74
N HIS A 1041 4.47 -20.57 -27.96
CA HIS A 1041 4.28 -20.16 -26.55
C HIS A 1041 5.43 -20.55 -25.59
N TYR A 1042 6.26 -21.53 -25.95
CA TYR A 1042 7.50 -21.87 -25.22
C TYR A 1042 8.70 -20.97 -25.59
N GLY A 1043 8.49 -19.93 -26.40
CA GLY A 1043 9.54 -19.15 -27.04
C GLY A 1043 10.14 -19.85 -28.26
N LEU A 1044 10.89 -19.06 -29.05
CA LEU A 1044 11.68 -19.51 -30.18
C LEU A 1044 13.14 -19.04 -30.02
N GLY A 1045 14.02 -19.50 -30.91
CA GLY A 1045 15.44 -19.15 -30.89
C GLY A 1045 16.18 -19.64 -29.64
N PRO A 1046 17.37 -19.09 -29.35
CA PRO A 1046 18.23 -19.55 -28.25
C PRO A 1046 17.66 -19.37 -26.82
N HIS A 1047 16.54 -18.64 -26.69
CA HIS A 1047 15.77 -18.49 -25.45
C HIS A 1047 14.54 -19.39 -25.36
N THR A 1048 14.35 -20.34 -26.28
CA THR A 1048 13.33 -21.41 -26.18
C THR A 1048 13.41 -22.09 -24.82
N CYS A 1049 12.29 -22.26 -24.12
CA CYS A 1049 12.24 -22.82 -22.76
C CYS A 1049 12.97 -24.17 -22.65
N LEU A 1050 13.93 -24.29 -21.72
CA LEU A 1050 14.65 -25.56 -21.48
C LEU A 1050 13.70 -26.69 -21.03
N GLY A 1051 12.68 -26.36 -20.24
CA GLY A 1051 11.69 -27.30 -19.73
C GLY A 1051 10.57 -27.67 -20.70
N LYS A 1052 10.67 -27.33 -22.00
CA LYS A 1052 9.59 -27.47 -22.99
C LYS A 1052 8.97 -28.87 -23.02
N ASP A 1053 9.79 -29.92 -23.15
CA ASP A 1053 9.27 -31.28 -23.35
C ASP A 1053 8.87 -31.97 -22.03
N ALA A 1054 9.55 -31.64 -20.92
CA ALA A 1054 9.07 -32.00 -19.59
C ALA A 1054 7.69 -31.36 -19.27
N SER A 1055 7.49 -30.10 -19.66
CA SER A 1055 6.22 -29.36 -19.50
C SER A 1055 5.09 -29.99 -20.31
N LYS A 1056 5.33 -30.39 -21.56
CA LYS A 1056 4.36 -31.13 -22.39
C LYS A 1056 3.86 -32.39 -21.69
N VAL A 1057 4.78 -33.21 -21.16
CA VAL A 1057 4.43 -34.45 -20.44
C VAL A 1057 3.64 -34.14 -19.17
N ALA A 1058 4.13 -33.23 -18.33
CA ALA A 1058 3.50 -32.84 -17.08
C ALA A 1058 2.04 -32.39 -17.28
N LEU A 1059 1.81 -31.48 -18.22
CA LEU A 1059 0.47 -30.95 -18.51
C LEU A 1059 -0.48 -32.02 -19.07
N THR A 1060 0.04 -32.94 -19.89
CA THR A 1060 -0.73 -34.07 -20.44
C THR A 1060 -1.12 -35.06 -19.33
N ALA A 1061 -0.20 -35.39 -18.42
CA ALA A 1061 -0.46 -36.24 -17.26
C ALA A 1061 -1.49 -35.60 -16.29
N MET A 1062 -1.37 -34.30 -16.01
CA MET A 1062 -2.33 -33.58 -15.17
C MET A 1062 -3.71 -33.48 -15.82
N LEU A 1063 -3.79 -33.21 -17.14
CA LEU A 1063 -5.05 -33.22 -17.89
C LEU A 1063 -5.65 -34.63 -17.97
N ARG A 1064 -4.84 -35.69 -18.05
CA ARG A 1064 -5.32 -37.08 -17.97
C ARG A 1064 -6.00 -37.36 -16.63
N VAL A 1065 -5.34 -37.09 -15.50
CA VAL A 1065 -5.94 -37.34 -14.18
C VAL A 1065 -7.23 -36.51 -13.99
N VAL A 1066 -7.18 -35.21 -14.23
CA VAL A 1066 -8.34 -34.31 -14.00
C VAL A 1066 -9.44 -34.51 -15.04
N GLY A 1067 -9.09 -34.78 -16.30
CA GLY A 1067 -10.04 -35.10 -17.36
C GLY A 1067 -10.79 -36.42 -17.13
N SER A 1068 -10.19 -37.38 -16.41
CA SER A 1068 -10.84 -38.66 -16.07
C SER A 1068 -11.99 -38.52 -15.06
N LEU A 1069 -12.08 -37.40 -14.33
CA LEU A 1069 -13.10 -37.16 -13.31
C LEU A 1069 -14.51 -37.11 -13.92
N ASP A 1070 -15.47 -37.76 -13.27
CA ASP A 1070 -16.84 -37.81 -13.76
C ASP A 1070 -17.60 -36.51 -13.48
N ASN A 1071 -18.32 -36.03 -14.50
CA ASN A 1071 -19.14 -34.81 -14.46
C ASN A 1071 -18.38 -33.54 -13.98
N LEU A 1072 -17.09 -33.41 -14.32
CA LEU A 1072 -16.27 -32.25 -13.97
C LEU A 1072 -16.88 -30.94 -14.49
N ARG A 1073 -17.12 -30.00 -13.59
CA ARG A 1073 -17.81 -28.73 -13.85
C ARG A 1073 -17.31 -27.61 -12.93
N ARG A 1074 -17.60 -26.35 -13.26
CA ARG A 1074 -17.34 -25.20 -12.37
C ARG A 1074 -18.22 -25.30 -11.11
N ALA A 1075 -17.70 -24.86 -9.95
CA ALA A 1075 -18.55 -24.64 -8.78
C ALA A 1075 -19.58 -23.51 -9.05
N PRO A 1076 -20.77 -23.53 -8.43
CA PRO A 1076 -21.80 -22.54 -8.70
C PRO A 1076 -21.45 -21.14 -8.17
N GLY A 1077 -21.72 -20.11 -8.98
CA GLY A 1077 -21.47 -18.71 -8.63
C GLY A 1077 -19.98 -18.32 -8.68
N PRO A 1078 -19.61 -17.15 -8.12
CA PRO A 1078 -18.29 -16.55 -8.30
C PRO A 1078 -17.08 -17.38 -7.85
N GLN A 1079 -17.28 -18.47 -7.10
CA GLN A 1079 -16.19 -19.38 -6.70
C GLN A 1079 -15.74 -20.34 -7.82
N GLY A 1080 -16.57 -20.54 -8.85
CA GLY A 1080 -16.23 -21.28 -10.08
C GLY A 1080 -15.74 -20.39 -11.22
N GLU A 1081 -15.54 -19.09 -10.98
CA GLU A 1081 -15.14 -18.12 -12.00
C GLU A 1081 -13.74 -17.57 -11.70
N LEU A 1082 -12.80 -17.76 -12.63
CA LEU A 1082 -11.53 -17.03 -12.60
C LEU A 1082 -11.82 -15.56 -12.88
N LYS A 1083 -11.68 -14.71 -11.85
CA LYS A 1083 -11.91 -13.26 -11.96
C LYS A 1083 -10.79 -12.59 -12.78
N LYS A 1084 -10.90 -12.70 -14.10
CA LYS A 1084 -10.07 -12.05 -15.11
C LYS A 1084 -10.52 -10.60 -15.33
N ILE A 1085 -9.56 -9.71 -15.49
CA ILE A 1085 -9.74 -8.28 -15.78
C ILE A 1085 -9.05 -7.99 -17.12
N PRO A 1086 -9.78 -7.58 -18.18
CA PRO A 1086 -9.21 -7.40 -19.51
C PRO A 1086 -8.22 -6.23 -19.56
N ARG A 1087 -7.22 -6.34 -20.45
CA ARG A 1087 -6.17 -5.36 -20.72
C ARG A 1087 -5.95 -5.24 -22.23
N ALA A 1088 -5.27 -4.18 -22.67
CA ALA A 1088 -5.00 -3.92 -24.08
C ALA A 1088 -4.25 -5.08 -24.76
N GLY A 1089 -4.48 -5.29 -26.06
CA GLY A 1089 -3.83 -6.35 -26.86
C GLY A 1089 -4.37 -7.77 -26.62
N GLY A 1090 -5.54 -7.93 -25.98
CA GLY A 1090 -6.16 -9.23 -25.69
C GLY A 1090 -5.63 -9.92 -24.43
N PHE A 1091 -4.75 -9.27 -23.67
CA PHE A 1091 -4.29 -9.75 -22.37
C PHE A 1091 -5.38 -9.59 -21.30
N TYR A 1092 -5.21 -10.28 -20.18
CA TYR A 1092 -5.97 -10.05 -18.96
C TYR A 1092 -5.03 -10.19 -17.74
N THR A 1093 -5.47 -9.72 -16.57
CA THR A 1093 -4.83 -9.99 -15.27
C THR A 1093 -5.86 -10.63 -14.34
N TYR A 1094 -5.41 -11.43 -13.37
CA TYR A 1094 -6.30 -12.06 -12.40
C TYR A 1094 -6.46 -11.18 -11.17
N MET A 1095 -7.58 -11.32 -10.45
CA MET A 1095 -7.68 -10.87 -9.07
C MET A 1095 -7.19 -11.97 -8.11
N ARG A 1096 -6.66 -11.57 -6.96
CA ARG A 1096 -6.50 -12.46 -5.79
C ARG A 1096 -7.86 -12.95 -5.27
N GLU A 1097 -7.84 -13.96 -4.41
CA GLU A 1097 -9.04 -14.57 -3.79
C GLU A 1097 -9.93 -13.59 -2.99
N ASP A 1098 -9.32 -12.53 -2.46
CA ASP A 1098 -9.97 -11.45 -1.69
C ASP A 1098 -10.50 -10.32 -2.59
N TYR A 1099 -10.23 -10.36 -3.90
CA TYR A 1099 -10.37 -9.25 -4.84
C TYR A 1099 -9.66 -7.95 -4.40
N GLY A 1100 -8.65 -8.03 -3.52
CA GLY A 1100 -7.91 -6.89 -2.98
C GLY A 1100 -6.81 -6.35 -3.89
N SER A 1101 -6.24 -7.18 -4.78
CA SER A 1101 -5.28 -6.72 -5.80
C SER A 1101 -5.31 -7.60 -7.05
N TYR A 1102 -4.87 -7.00 -8.16
CA TYR A 1102 -4.39 -7.71 -9.33
C TYR A 1102 -3.21 -8.63 -8.99
N PHE A 1103 -3.09 -9.73 -9.74
CA PHE A 1103 -1.98 -10.68 -9.72
C PHE A 1103 -1.78 -11.24 -11.15
N PRO A 1104 -0.55 -11.56 -11.59
CA PRO A 1104 -0.33 -12.07 -12.95
C PRO A 1104 -0.84 -13.51 -13.13
N PHE A 1105 -0.95 -14.29 -12.05
CA PHE A 1105 -1.31 -15.70 -12.10
C PHE A 1105 -2.72 -15.99 -11.55
N PRO A 1106 -3.35 -17.09 -11.97
CA PRO A 1106 -4.55 -17.61 -11.32
C PRO A 1106 -4.28 -17.98 -9.85
N MET A 1107 -5.18 -17.62 -8.94
CA MET A 1107 -5.00 -17.84 -7.50
C MET A 1107 -5.99 -18.83 -6.86
N THR A 1108 -7.23 -18.89 -7.34
CA THR A 1108 -8.29 -19.78 -6.83
C THR A 1108 -9.26 -20.11 -7.97
N PHE A 1109 -9.67 -21.37 -8.08
CA PHE A 1109 -10.67 -21.81 -9.04
C PHE A 1109 -11.34 -23.10 -8.53
N LYS A 1110 -12.58 -23.02 -8.07
CA LYS A 1110 -13.27 -24.19 -7.51
C LYS A 1110 -14.06 -24.95 -8.58
N VAL A 1111 -13.86 -26.27 -8.58
CA VAL A 1111 -14.53 -27.20 -9.48
C VAL A 1111 -15.29 -28.24 -8.67
N HIS A 1112 -16.38 -28.76 -9.25
CA HIS A 1112 -17.17 -29.87 -8.74
C HIS A 1112 -16.97 -31.09 -9.63
N PHE A 1113 -16.93 -32.27 -9.02
CA PHE A 1113 -16.92 -33.56 -9.73
C PHE A 1113 -17.65 -34.62 -8.91
N ASP A 1114 -18.10 -35.66 -9.58
CA ASP A 1114 -18.87 -36.76 -8.99
C ASP A 1114 -18.02 -38.05 -8.95
N GLY A 1115 -18.52 -39.10 -8.29
CA GLY A 1115 -17.82 -40.38 -8.13
C GLY A 1115 -16.77 -40.40 -7.01
N GLU A 1116 -15.91 -41.42 -7.05
CA GLU A 1116 -14.80 -41.61 -6.08
C GLU A 1116 -13.46 -41.69 -6.82
N LEU A 1117 -12.40 -41.20 -6.17
CA LEU A 1117 -11.07 -41.11 -6.77
C LEU A 1117 -10.35 -42.47 -6.69
N PRO A 1118 -9.71 -42.97 -7.77
CA PRO A 1118 -8.85 -44.14 -7.69
C PRO A 1118 -7.66 -43.92 -6.75
N ALA A 1119 -7.07 -45.00 -6.23
CA ALA A 1119 -5.88 -44.90 -5.38
C ALA A 1119 -4.61 -44.54 -6.20
N PRO A 1120 -3.69 -43.72 -5.65
CA PRO A 1120 -2.36 -43.51 -6.24
C PRO A 1120 -1.59 -44.82 -6.37
N ARG A 1121 -0.75 -44.97 -7.41
CA ARG A 1121 0.02 -46.20 -7.64
C ARG A 1121 1.03 -46.47 -6.52
N ASN A 1122 1.51 -45.42 -5.86
CA ASN A 1122 2.50 -45.44 -4.79
C ASN A 1122 1.94 -45.03 -3.40
N ALA A 1123 0.71 -45.42 -3.08
CA ALA A 1123 0.13 -45.16 -1.75
C ALA A 1123 0.93 -45.88 -0.63
N PRO A 1124 1.38 -45.18 0.43
CA PRO A 1124 1.97 -45.84 1.60
C PRO A 1124 0.90 -46.69 2.32
N PRO A 1125 1.27 -47.84 2.91
CA PRO A 1125 0.30 -48.76 3.50
C PRO A 1125 -0.50 -48.07 4.63
N HIS A 1126 -1.82 -48.12 4.51
CA HIS A 1126 -2.74 -47.40 5.40
C HIS A 1126 -2.53 -47.77 6.88
N LEU A 1127 -2.29 -46.76 7.71
CA LEU A 1127 -2.70 -46.78 9.10
C LEU A 1127 -4.18 -46.36 9.15
N GLU A 1128 -5.04 -47.22 9.70
CA GLU A 1128 -6.44 -46.90 9.94
C GLU A 1128 -6.56 -45.73 10.90
N ILE A 1129 -7.31 -44.69 10.51
CA ILE A 1129 -7.70 -43.60 11.39
C ILE A 1129 -9.22 -43.66 11.52
N ALA A 1130 -9.70 -43.96 12.74
CA ALA A 1130 -11.11 -43.96 13.05
C ALA A 1130 -11.73 -42.55 12.92
N PRO A 1131 -13.03 -42.43 12.57
CA PRO A 1131 -13.67 -41.14 12.36
C PRO A 1131 -13.76 -40.32 13.66
N VAL A 1132 -13.47 -39.02 13.53
CA VAL A 1132 -13.61 -37.96 14.55
C VAL A 1132 -14.16 -36.71 13.86
#